data_AF-A0A821KSE8-F1
#
_entry.id   AF-A0A821KSE8-F1
#
_cell.length_a   1.000
_cell.length_b   1.000
_cell.length_c   1.000
_cell.angle_alpha   90.00
_cell.angle_beta   90.00
_cell.angle_gamma   90.00
#
_symmetry.space_group_name_H-M   'P 1'
#
loop_
_entity.id
_entity.type
_entity.pdbx_description
1 polymer ?
#
loop_
_entity_poly.entity_id
_entity_poly.type
_entity_poly.pdbx_seq_one_letter_code
_entity_poly.pdbx_strand_id
1 'polypeptide(L)'
;KEIENVSKQYYTLSVACSSIYFTMESLNQVHFLYQYSLQFFFEMFNAIFTNNNHLINKTDPLERLQIITNDLFQMIYTRIALGMLHEDRIVLALLLVRIYLKSLNTEPNYDEEYDILIRGSSATTTTHKQDQITIEGLTQQQTDAMIKLSKLPAFKNLQSQVLSNPDFPKWIEEINPELNVPHLWSELTPLTPIGKIFYQLLMIQVFRPDRFLSAARIFVSHVFGEGFLSAADQVLDLGPIVENEIVSNKPILMCSVPGYDASSRVEDLATQTNQQLISIAIGSAEGFNQAENSIASSARQGRWVLLKNVHLAPQWLITLEKRLHAMPAHNQFRLFLSMEIHPKLPSNLLRMGRIFVYEPAPGIKANLLRTFSTIPSLRMNKIPNERSRLYFLLAWFHAVIQERLRYVPLGWSKHYEFTEADLKCALDTIDIWIDLIAMGRTNLPIDKIPWEALRTLLSQCIYGGRIDNPFDQRLLNGFLSKLFSLTSLNTDMKLIIEEQDEKLQQPLVVTMPDGVKREQFVTWIEQTLRTLIQQPSWLGLPNNAEIVLLTTRARETLAKLLKMSSIITNDEEDITENILNDQTTIDTSIQGKTRSETGDSRPAWMKQLHNSCVTWLKLLPTKVTTMRRTAENIKDPLFRFFEREVNTGSKLLSVVQSDLRDIIAVCETKKKQTNYHRQLISDLIKGKTKININP
;
A
#
# COMPACT_ATOMS: atom_id res chain seq x y z
N LYS A 1 28.93 -4.24 -38.52
CA LYS A 1 27.64 -4.12 -39.27
C LYS A 1 26.57 -5.06 -38.70
N GLU A 2 26.75 -6.39 -38.71
CA GLU A 2 25.76 -7.31 -38.13
C GLU A 2 25.53 -7.10 -36.63
N ILE A 3 26.62 -7.00 -35.83
CA ILE A 3 26.55 -6.69 -34.39
C ILE A 3 25.82 -5.37 -34.13
N GLU A 4 26.04 -4.36 -34.99
CA GLU A 4 25.42 -3.05 -34.86
C GLU A 4 23.91 -3.09 -35.15
N ASN A 5 23.50 -3.87 -36.16
CA ASN A 5 22.08 -4.08 -36.46
C ASN A 5 21.36 -4.85 -35.34
N VAL A 6 21.99 -5.91 -34.81
CA VAL A 6 21.44 -6.64 -33.66
C VAL A 6 21.39 -5.74 -32.43
N SER A 7 22.45 -4.97 -32.16
CA SER A 7 22.47 -4.03 -31.04
C SER A 7 21.33 -3.02 -31.14
N LYS A 8 21.06 -2.46 -32.33
CA LYS A 8 19.93 -1.55 -32.56
C LYS A 8 18.56 -2.20 -32.29
N GLN A 9 18.40 -3.48 -32.61
CA GLN A 9 17.14 -4.22 -32.36
C GLN A 9 16.90 -4.44 -30.87
N TYR A 10 17.93 -4.84 -30.11
CA TYR A 10 17.79 -5.15 -28.68
C TYR A 10 18.03 -3.94 -27.76
N TYR A 11 18.52 -2.82 -28.29
CA TYR A 11 18.85 -1.63 -27.51
C TYR A 11 17.69 -1.16 -26.64
N THR A 12 16.49 -1.08 -27.21
CA THR A 12 15.28 -0.64 -26.50
C THR A 12 14.92 -1.56 -25.33
N LEU A 13 15.05 -2.88 -25.52
CA LEU A 13 14.86 -3.85 -24.44
C LEU A 13 15.95 -3.69 -23.36
N SER A 14 17.22 -3.51 -23.76
CA SER A 14 18.32 -3.31 -22.81
C SER A 14 18.14 -2.05 -21.96
N VAL A 15 17.67 -0.95 -22.56
CA VAL A 15 17.32 0.28 -21.83
C VAL A 15 16.16 0.01 -20.88
N ALA A 16 15.09 -0.66 -21.33
CA ALA A 16 13.96 -1.03 -20.46
C ALA A 16 14.39 -1.91 -19.28
N CYS A 17 15.24 -2.92 -19.52
CA CYS A 17 15.84 -3.75 -18.47
C CYS A 17 16.62 -2.93 -17.44
N SER A 18 17.42 -1.97 -17.90
CA SER A 18 18.15 -1.05 -17.04
C SER A 18 17.19 -0.22 -16.16
N SER A 19 16.19 0.43 -16.79
CA SER A 19 15.18 1.23 -16.07
C SER A 19 14.39 0.39 -15.06
N ILE A 20 14.07 -0.86 -15.39
CA ILE A 20 13.40 -1.81 -14.49
C ILE A 20 14.28 -2.08 -13.27
N TYR A 21 15.57 -2.38 -13.47
CA TYR A 21 16.49 -2.69 -12.38
C TYR A 21 16.64 -1.49 -11.43
N PHE A 22 16.87 -0.28 -11.95
CA PHE A 22 16.97 0.93 -11.12
C PHE A 22 15.66 1.28 -10.40
N THR A 23 14.52 1.04 -11.05
CA THR A 23 13.21 1.16 -10.41
C THR A 23 13.10 0.17 -9.24
N MET A 24 13.47 -1.09 -9.47
CA MET A 24 13.46 -2.15 -8.47
C MET A 24 14.39 -1.83 -7.28
N GLU A 25 15.59 -1.33 -7.54
CA GLU A 25 16.54 -0.90 -6.50
C GLU A 25 15.98 0.27 -5.67
N SER A 26 15.29 1.20 -6.33
CA SER A 26 14.67 2.36 -5.69
C SER A 26 13.39 2.05 -4.92
N LEU A 27 12.78 0.86 -5.08
CA LEU A 27 11.53 0.49 -4.38
C LEU A 27 11.67 0.52 -2.85
N ASN A 28 12.89 0.43 -2.31
CA ASN A 28 13.14 0.60 -0.87
C ASN A 28 12.66 1.96 -0.32
N GLN A 29 12.46 2.94 -1.20
CA GLN A 29 11.92 4.24 -0.88
C GLN A 29 10.40 4.22 -0.76
N VAL A 30 9.71 3.34 -1.47
CA VAL A 30 8.27 3.14 -1.29
C VAL A 30 8.03 2.49 0.07
N HIS A 31 8.74 1.41 0.36
CA HIS A 31 8.68 0.72 1.64
C HIS A 31 10.02 0.04 1.96
N PHE A 32 10.45 0.06 3.22
CA PHE A 32 11.77 -0.45 3.63
C PHE A 32 11.98 -1.94 3.34
N LEU A 33 10.89 -2.71 3.24
CA LEU A 33 10.87 -4.15 2.95
C LEU A 33 11.37 -4.47 1.53
N TYR A 34 11.18 -3.54 0.59
CA TYR A 34 11.40 -3.78 -0.83
C TYR A 34 12.88 -3.62 -1.16
N GLN A 35 13.67 -4.64 -0.85
CA GLN A 35 15.10 -4.70 -1.10
C GLN A 35 15.37 -5.84 -2.07
N TYR A 36 15.85 -5.52 -3.27
CA TYR A 36 16.13 -6.50 -4.30
C TYR A 36 17.58 -6.41 -4.74
N SER A 37 18.16 -7.55 -5.12
CA SER A 37 19.53 -7.63 -5.65
C SER A 37 19.52 -7.66 -7.19
N LEU A 38 20.63 -7.23 -7.79
CA LEU A 38 20.88 -7.44 -9.22
C LEU A 38 20.83 -8.92 -9.60
N GLN A 39 21.32 -9.80 -8.73
CA GLN A 39 21.24 -11.24 -8.90
C GLN A 39 19.79 -11.73 -9.03
N PHE A 40 18.87 -11.17 -8.24
CA PHE A 40 17.45 -11.50 -8.34
C PHE A 40 16.84 -11.05 -9.68
N PHE A 41 17.23 -9.87 -10.19
CA PHE A 41 16.85 -9.44 -11.54
C PHE A 41 17.36 -10.39 -12.62
N PHE A 42 18.64 -10.78 -12.57
CA PHE A 42 19.21 -11.72 -13.54
C PHE A 42 18.56 -13.10 -13.49
N GLU A 43 18.12 -13.57 -12.32
CA GLU A 43 17.36 -14.82 -12.21
C GLU A 43 16.00 -14.75 -12.91
N MET A 44 15.31 -13.61 -12.84
CA MET A 44 14.08 -13.41 -13.60
C MET A 44 14.36 -13.32 -15.10
N PHE A 45 15.41 -12.58 -15.48
CA PHE A 45 15.82 -12.43 -16.87
C PHE A 45 16.20 -13.77 -17.50
N ASN A 46 17.04 -14.58 -16.83
CA ASN A 46 17.45 -15.89 -17.31
C ASN A 46 16.30 -16.89 -17.39
N ALA A 47 15.37 -16.85 -16.43
CA ALA A 47 14.20 -17.75 -16.43
C ALA A 47 13.33 -17.60 -17.68
N ILE A 48 13.30 -16.42 -18.31
CA ILE A 48 12.55 -16.18 -19.55
C ILE A 48 13.20 -16.88 -20.74
N PHE A 49 14.52 -17.06 -20.73
CA PHE A 49 15.20 -17.76 -21.83
C PHE A 49 15.16 -19.28 -21.66
N THR A 50 15.16 -19.77 -20.43
CA THR A 50 15.23 -21.22 -20.17
C THR A 50 13.85 -21.88 -20.07
N ASN A 51 12.85 -21.20 -19.50
CA ASN A 51 11.59 -21.83 -19.07
C ASN A 51 10.34 -21.23 -19.75
N ASN A 52 10.50 -20.50 -20.85
CA ASN A 52 9.36 -19.85 -21.50
C ASN A 52 8.72 -20.70 -22.58
N ASN A 53 7.53 -21.22 -22.28
CA ASN A 53 6.72 -22.01 -23.19
C ASN A 53 6.25 -21.21 -24.42
N HIS A 54 6.12 -19.88 -24.33
CA HIS A 54 5.68 -19.02 -25.43
C HIS A 54 6.74 -18.85 -26.52
N LEU A 55 8.00 -19.19 -26.23
CA LEU A 55 9.10 -19.17 -27.22
C LEU A 55 9.24 -20.47 -28.01
N ILE A 56 8.53 -21.52 -27.62
CA ILE A 56 8.58 -22.82 -28.30
C ILE A 56 7.98 -22.65 -29.71
N ASN A 57 8.69 -23.15 -30.73
CA ASN A 57 8.32 -23.08 -32.16
C ASN A 57 8.30 -21.66 -32.79
N LYS A 58 8.86 -20.64 -32.13
CA LYS A 58 9.02 -19.29 -32.70
C LYS A 58 10.43 -19.10 -33.26
N THR A 59 10.56 -18.88 -34.56
CA THR A 59 11.85 -18.72 -35.26
C THR A 59 12.14 -17.27 -35.65
N ASP A 60 11.12 -16.42 -35.82
CA ASP A 60 11.31 -15.02 -36.19
C ASP A 60 11.90 -14.19 -35.03
N PRO A 61 13.05 -13.50 -35.22
CA PRO A 61 13.68 -12.71 -34.17
C PRO A 61 12.81 -11.56 -33.64
N LEU A 62 12.01 -10.91 -34.48
CA LEU A 62 11.17 -9.77 -34.07
C LEU A 62 9.98 -10.22 -33.23
N GLU A 63 9.28 -11.27 -33.68
CA GLU A 63 8.21 -11.90 -32.89
C GLU A 63 8.72 -12.41 -31.54
N ARG A 64 9.89 -13.08 -31.52
CA ARG A 64 10.52 -13.54 -30.26
C ARG A 64 10.84 -12.38 -29.33
N LEU A 65 11.37 -11.27 -29.84
CA LEU A 65 11.72 -10.10 -29.04
C LEU A 65 10.48 -9.48 -28.36
N GLN A 66 9.36 -9.39 -29.09
CA GLN A 66 8.09 -8.91 -28.52
C GLN A 66 7.59 -9.83 -27.40
N ILE A 67 7.62 -11.15 -27.61
CA ILE A 67 7.22 -12.15 -26.60
C ILE A 67 8.12 -12.04 -25.36
N ILE A 68 9.45 -12.01 -25.56
CA ILE A 68 10.43 -11.86 -24.47
C ILE A 68 10.15 -10.59 -23.66
N THR A 69 9.87 -9.47 -24.34
CA THR A 69 9.58 -8.21 -23.68
C THR A 69 8.32 -8.32 -22.83
N ASN A 70 7.20 -8.77 -23.39
CA ASN A 70 5.94 -8.88 -22.65
C ASN A 70 6.03 -9.85 -21.46
N ASP A 71 6.64 -11.03 -21.67
CA ASP A 71 6.80 -12.03 -20.62
C ASP A 71 7.78 -11.56 -19.53
N LEU A 72 8.78 -10.74 -19.88
CA LEU A 72 9.68 -10.10 -18.91
C LEU A 72 8.90 -9.20 -17.95
N PHE A 73 8.09 -8.27 -18.47
CA PHE A 73 7.28 -7.38 -17.64
C PHE A 73 6.30 -8.16 -16.75
N GLN A 74 5.65 -9.19 -17.29
CA GLN A 74 4.75 -10.07 -16.53
C GLN A 74 5.48 -10.81 -15.40
N MET A 75 6.64 -11.40 -15.70
CA MET A 75 7.46 -12.16 -14.74
C MET A 75 7.94 -11.25 -13.61
N ILE A 76 8.45 -10.06 -13.95
CA ILE A 76 8.91 -9.07 -12.98
C ILE A 76 7.76 -8.66 -12.06
N TYR A 77 6.61 -8.26 -12.63
CA TYR A 77 5.46 -7.85 -11.84
C TYR A 77 5.03 -8.98 -10.89
N THR A 78 4.84 -10.19 -11.42
CA THR A 78 4.36 -11.33 -10.63
C THR A 78 5.33 -11.65 -9.49
N ARG A 79 6.63 -11.74 -9.77
CA ARG A 79 7.63 -12.12 -8.77
C ARG A 79 7.88 -11.04 -7.73
N ILE A 80 7.83 -9.76 -8.10
CA ILE A 80 8.01 -8.65 -7.15
C ILE A 80 6.74 -8.45 -6.33
N ALA A 81 5.56 -8.49 -6.94
CA ALA A 81 4.27 -8.27 -6.26
C ALA A 81 3.98 -9.27 -5.13
N LEU A 82 4.46 -10.52 -5.25
CA LEU A 82 4.39 -11.53 -4.18
C LEU A 82 5.15 -11.12 -2.91
N GLY A 83 6.19 -10.28 -3.03
CA GLY A 83 6.95 -9.71 -1.92
C GLY A 83 6.54 -8.28 -1.54
N MET A 84 5.41 -7.79 -2.06
CA MET A 84 4.88 -6.45 -1.81
C MET A 84 3.54 -6.48 -1.08
N LEU A 85 3.29 -5.44 -0.28
CA LEU A 85 1.96 -5.16 0.27
C LEU A 85 0.98 -4.89 -0.87
N HIS A 86 -0.28 -5.33 -0.72
CA HIS A 86 -1.31 -5.21 -1.74
C HIS A 86 -1.51 -3.76 -2.21
N GLU A 87 -1.41 -2.80 -1.29
CA GLU A 87 -1.56 -1.37 -1.57
C GLU A 87 -0.47 -0.79 -2.47
N ASP A 88 0.72 -1.41 -2.50
CA ASP A 88 1.87 -0.94 -3.29
C ASP A 88 1.99 -1.62 -4.66
N ARG A 89 1.26 -2.72 -4.91
CA ARG A 89 1.31 -3.45 -6.20
C ARG A 89 0.94 -2.56 -7.39
N ILE A 90 -0.04 -1.68 -7.21
CA ILE A 90 -0.45 -0.73 -8.26
C ILE A 90 0.63 0.33 -8.54
N VAL A 91 1.42 0.71 -7.53
CA VAL A 91 2.57 1.63 -7.72
C VAL A 91 3.58 0.97 -8.64
N LEU A 92 3.95 -0.28 -8.38
CA LEU A 92 4.84 -1.05 -9.25
C LEU A 92 4.27 -1.16 -10.68
N ALA A 93 3.00 -1.51 -10.82
CA ALA A 93 2.37 -1.64 -12.13
C ALA A 93 2.43 -0.34 -12.94
N LEU A 94 2.13 0.81 -12.33
CA LEU A 94 2.19 2.11 -13.00
C LEU A 94 3.62 2.54 -13.36
N LEU A 95 4.62 2.17 -12.55
CA LEU A 95 6.04 2.39 -12.89
C LEU A 95 6.45 1.53 -14.08
N LEU A 96 6.05 0.27 -14.11
CA LEU A 96 6.30 -0.63 -15.24
C LEU A 96 5.59 -0.17 -16.52
N VAL A 97 4.35 0.32 -16.42
CA VAL A 97 3.65 0.94 -17.57
C VAL A 97 4.48 2.11 -18.12
N ARG A 98 4.97 3.01 -17.26
CA ARG A 98 5.79 4.14 -17.72
C ARG A 98 7.02 3.69 -18.49
N ILE A 99 7.74 2.68 -17.98
CA ILE A 99 8.94 2.14 -18.66
C ILE A 99 8.55 1.47 -19.97
N TYR A 100 7.47 0.69 -19.98
CA TYR A 100 6.99 0.02 -21.18
C TYR A 100 6.59 1.00 -22.28
N LEU A 101 5.85 2.07 -21.95
CA LEU A 101 5.46 3.09 -22.93
C LEU A 101 6.69 3.82 -23.51
N LYS A 102 7.71 4.12 -22.70
CA LYS A 102 8.99 4.67 -23.21
C LYS A 102 9.74 3.71 -24.13
N SER A 103 9.48 2.40 -24.03
CA SER A 103 10.07 1.38 -24.89
C SER A 103 9.32 1.19 -26.22
N LEU A 104 8.11 1.74 -26.36
CA LEU A 104 7.32 1.65 -27.58
C LEU A 104 7.62 2.83 -28.51
N ASN A 105 8.05 2.54 -29.73
CA ASN A 105 8.24 3.57 -30.76
C ASN A 105 6.91 4.08 -31.36
N THR A 106 5.79 3.42 -31.06
CA THR A 106 4.45 3.73 -31.60
C THR A 106 3.67 4.73 -30.77
N GLU A 107 4.10 4.98 -29.53
CA GLU A 107 3.42 5.88 -28.61
C GLU A 107 4.21 7.20 -28.49
N PRO A 108 3.53 8.35 -28.36
CA PRO A 108 4.20 9.61 -28.06
C PRO A 108 4.75 9.62 -26.62
N ASN A 109 5.64 10.55 -26.34
CA ASN A 109 6.11 10.77 -24.97
C ASN A 109 5.04 11.50 -24.15
N TYR A 110 4.62 10.90 -23.04
CA TYR A 110 3.62 11.43 -22.11
C TYR A 110 4.22 12.00 -20.81
N ASP A 111 5.49 12.43 -20.82
CA ASP A 111 6.18 12.89 -19.60
C ASP A 111 5.49 14.13 -18.96
N GLU A 112 4.96 15.08 -19.74
CA GLU A 112 4.26 16.27 -19.20
C GLU A 112 2.94 15.89 -18.51
N GLU A 113 2.16 15.03 -19.15
CA GLU A 113 0.93 14.46 -18.63
C GLU A 113 1.19 13.66 -17.34
N TYR A 114 2.25 12.84 -17.33
CA TYR A 114 2.66 12.06 -16.16
C TYR A 114 3.10 12.96 -15.00
N ASP A 115 3.85 14.02 -15.27
CA ASP A 115 4.25 15.00 -14.26
C ASP A 115 3.04 15.67 -13.61
N ILE A 116 2.01 16.00 -14.38
CA ILE A 116 0.76 16.55 -13.85
C ILE A 116 -0.01 15.52 -13.03
N LEU A 117 -0.04 14.26 -13.47
CA LEU A 117 -0.68 13.18 -12.72
C LEU A 117 -0.08 13.03 -11.30
N ILE A 118 1.26 13.00 -11.20
CA ILE A 118 1.94 12.77 -9.91
C ILE A 118 2.02 14.04 -9.04
N ARG A 119 2.04 15.24 -9.63
CA ARG A 119 2.16 16.53 -8.90
C ARG A 119 0.81 17.20 -8.58
N GLY A 120 -0.27 16.76 -9.22
CA GLY A 120 -1.59 17.42 -9.17
C GLY A 120 -2.10 17.74 -7.77
N SER A 121 -1.78 16.89 -6.77
CA SER A 121 -2.23 17.02 -5.39
C SER A 121 -1.37 17.92 -4.48
N SER A 122 -0.13 18.25 -4.85
CA SER A 122 0.86 18.85 -3.91
C SER A 122 1.21 20.32 -4.19
N ALA A 123 1.06 20.80 -5.43
CA ALA A 123 1.41 22.18 -5.76
C ALA A 123 0.34 23.17 -5.27
N THR A 124 0.66 24.00 -4.28
CA THR A 124 -0.14 25.16 -3.89
C THR A 124 -0.09 26.18 -5.02
N THR A 125 -1.10 26.24 -5.88
CA THR A 125 -1.20 27.28 -6.90
C THR A 125 -1.81 28.52 -6.27
N THR A 126 -1.01 29.57 -6.16
CA THR A 126 -1.50 30.95 -6.06
C THR A 126 -2.27 31.28 -7.33
N THR A 127 -3.59 31.13 -7.30
CA THR A 127 -4.46 31.84 -8.24
C THR A 127 -4.97 33.10 -7.55
N HIS A 128 -4.73 34.24 -8.18
CA HIS A 128 -5.36 35.50 -7.82
C HIS A 128 -6.88 35.30 -7.81
N LYS A 129 -7.58 35.89 -6.83
CA LYS A 129 -9.03 35.81 -6.61
C LYS A 129 -9.93 36.21 -7.80
N GLN A 130 -9.38 36.51 -8.98
CA GLN A 130 -10.09 37.19 -10.06
C GLN A 130 -10.68 36.25 -11.14
N ASP A 131 -10.30 34.97 -11.21
CA ASP A 131 -10.80 34.04 -12.25
C ASP A 131 -11.57 32.80 -11.72
N GLN A 132 -11.96 32.77 -10.44
CA GLN A 132 -12.71 31.64 -9.88
C GLN A 132 -14.19 31.70 -10.29
N ILE A 133 -14.50 31.21 -11.49
CA ILE A 133 -15.86 30.76 -11.81
C ILE A 133 -16.10 29.48 -11.00
N THR A 134 -17.00 29.56 -10.03
CA THR A 134 -17.43 28.39 -9.26
C THR A 134 -18.33 27.55 -10.15
N ILE A 135 -17.88 26.35 -10.51
CA ILE A 135 -18.70 25.38 -11.23
C ILE A 135 -19.55 24.65 -10.19
N GLU A 136 -20.88 24.72 -10.32
CA GLU A 136 -21.79 23.99 -9.44
C GLU A 136 -21.47 22.49 -9.43
N GLY A 137 -21.38 21.88 -8.24
CA GLY A 137 -21.06 20.47 -8.07
C GLY A 137 -19.57 20.14 -7.88
N LEU A 138 -18.65 21.10 -8.07
CA LEU A 138 -17.22 20.90 -7.80
C LEU A 138 -16.76 21.53 -6.49
N THR A 139 -15.91 20.81 -5.77
CA THR A 139 -15.17 21.32 -4.62
C THR A 139 -14.02 22.22 -5.06
N GLN A 140 -13.58 23.13 -4.19
CA GLN A 140 -12.42 23.98 -4.44
C GLN A 140 -11.17 23.18 -4.84
N GLN A 141 -10.96 22.01 -4.23
CA GLN A 141 -9.83 21.13 -4.53
C GLN A 141 -9.91 20.58 -5.97
N GLN A 142 -11.09 20.18 -6.43
CA GLN A 142 -11.31 19.71 -7.80
C GLN A 142 -11.13 20.86 -8.80
N THR A 143 -11.61 22.07 -8.48
CA THR A 143 -11.40 23.26 -9.32
C THR A 143 -9.91 23.61 -9.45
N ASP A 144 -9.15 23.58 -8.35
CA ASP A 144 -7.72 23.84 -8.38
C ASP A 144 -6.95 22.77 -9.19
N ALA A 145 -7.36 21.50 -9.08
CA ALA A 145 -6.81 20.40 -9.87
C ALA A 145 -7.14 20.55 -11.37
N MET A 146 -8.37 20.96 -11.71
CA MET A 146 -8.79 21.24 -13.08
C MET A 146 -7.96 22.36 -13.71
N ILE A 147 -7.73 23.47 -13.00
CA ILE A 147 -6.90 24.58 -13.49
C ILE A 147 -5.47 24.11 -13.80
N LYS A 148 -4.92 23.19 -12.99
CA LYS A 148 -3.59 22.61 -13.26
C LYS A 148 -3.62 21.73 -14.51
N LEU A 149 -4.65 20.90 -14.67
CA LEU A 149 -4.82 20.05 -15.85
C LEU A 149 -4.95 20.89 -17.12
N SER A 150 -5.63 22.05 -17.06
CA SER A 150 -5.77 22.98 -18.19
C SER A 150 -4.46 23.63 -18.67
N LYS A 151 -3.34 23.41 -17.98
CA LYS A 151 -2.01 23.79 -18.50
C LYS A 151 -1.57 22.92 -19.69
N LEU A 152 -2.09 21.69 -19.79
CA LEU A 152 -1.82 20.82 -20.92
C LEU A 152 -2.52 21.34 -22.17
N PRO A 153 -1.86 21.30 -23.35
CA PRO A 153 -2.45 21.75 -24.60
C PRO A 153 -3.81 21.11 -24.90
N ALA A 154 -3.95 19.80 -24.62
CA ALA A 154 -5.18 19.06 -24.84
C ALA A 154 -6.34 19.50 -23.94
N PHE A 155 -6.07 20.01 -22.74
CA PHE A 155 -7.07 20.37 -21.72
C PHE A 155 -7.26 21.88 -21.54
N LYS A 156 -6.70 22.70 -22.44
CA LYS A 156 -6.75 24.17 -22.36
C LYS A 156 -8.18 24.72 -22.23
N ASN A 157 -9.14 24.09 -22.91
CA ASN A 157 -10.55 24.47 -22.91
C ASN A 157 -11.43 23.64 -21.95
N LEU A 158 -10.82 22.89 -21.02
CA LEU A 158 -11.51 21.95 -20.13
C LEU A 158 -12.64 22.64 -19.34
N GLN A 159 -12.38 23.82 -18.79
CA GLN A 159 -13.39 24.57 -18.03
C GLN A 159 -14.64 24.90 -18.86
N SER A 160 -14.46 25.37 -20.10
CA SER A 160 -15.59 25.64 -21.00
C SER A 160 -16.32 24.35 -21.42
N GLN A 161 -15.59 23.25 -21.62
CA GLN A 161 -16.19 21.98 -22.01
C GLN A 161 -17.00 21.36 -20.87
N VAL A 162 -16.53 21.45 -19.63
CA VAL A 162 -17.26 21.03 -18.43
C VAL A 162 -18.58 21.80 -18.31
N LEU A 163 -18.56 23.13 -18.46
CA LEU A 163 -19.77 23.97 -18.39
C LEU A 163 -20.75 23.70 -19.54
N SER A 164 -20.25 23.34 -20.72
CA SER A 164 -21.08 23.04 -21.88
C SER A 164 -21.69 21.64 -21.87
N ASN A 165 -21.15 20.71 -21.07
CA ASN A 165 -21.54 19.31 -21.09
C ASN A 165 -22.68 19.04 -20.08
N PRO A 166 -23.92 18.78 -20.52
CA PRO A 166 -25.05 18.55 -19.63
C PRO A 166 -24.98 17.24 -18.83
N ASP A 167 -24.18 16.27 -19.27
CA ASP A 167 -24.06 14.96 -18.61
C ASP A 167 -22.93 14.91 -17.58
N PHE A 168 -22.08 15.94 -17.52
CA PHE A 168 -20.96 16.00 -16.58
C PHE A 168 -21.39 15.95 -15.09
N PRO A 169 -22.44 16.70 -14.65
CA PRO A 169 -22.90 16.59 -13.27
C PRO A 169 -23.39 15.18 -12.93
N LYS A 170 -24.07 14.50 -13.87
CA LYS A 170 -24.52 13.11 -13.68
C LYS A 170 -23.34 12.16 -13.54
N TRP A 171 -22.32 12.33 -14.38
CA TRP A 171 -21.10 11.52 -14.34
C TRP A 171 -20.35 11.66 -13.00
N ILE A 172 -20.30 12.86 -12.41
CA ILE A 172 -19.71 13.06 -11.08
C ILE A 172 -20.42 12.22 -10.02
N GLU A 173 -21.73 12.07 -10.10
CA GLU A 173 -22.54 11.32 -9.14
C GLU A 173 -22.59 9.80 -9.42
N GLU A 174 -21.99 9.32 -10.51
CA GLU A 174 -21.98 7.89 -10.84
C GLU A 174 -21.16 7.08 -9.82
N ILE A 175 -21.55 5.82 -9.60
CA ILE A 175 -20.83 4.92 -8.69
C ILE A 175 -19.51 4.44 -9.32
N ASN A 176 -19.50 4.22 -10.65
CA ASN A 176 -18.37 3.69 -11.42
C ASN A 176 -18.01 4.61 -12.61
N PRO A 177 -17.69 5.90 -12.37
CA PRO A 177 -17.44 6.89 -13.42
C PRO A 177 -16.26 6.55 -14.32
N GLU A 178 -15.33 5.70 -13.86
CA GLU A 178 -14.15 5.28 -14.62
C GLU A 178 -14.46 4.39 -15.83
N LEU A 179 -15.67 3.82 -15.91
CA LEU A 179 -16.10 3.02 -17.06
C LEU A 179 -16.58 3.88 -18.23
N ASN A 180 -17.13 5.07 -17.95
CA ASN A 180 -17.76 5.95 -18.95
C ASN A 180 -17.27 7.39 -18.78
N VAL A 181 -15.96 7.61 -18.89
CA VAL A 181 -15.37 8.94 -18.73
C VAL A 181 -15.73 9.85 -19.92
N PRO A 182 -16.33 11.04 -19.69
CA PRO A 182 -16.70 11.96 -20.76
C PRO A 182 -15.45 12.50 -21.47
N HIS A 183 -15.54 12.62 -22.79
CA HIS A 183 -14.49 13.21 -23.62
C HIS A 183 -14.50 14.73 -23.46
N LEU A 184 -13.53 15.27 -22.73
CA LEU A 184 -13.40 16.69 -22.39
C LEU A 184 -12.00 17.25 -22.69
N TRP A 185 -11.38 16.75 -23.76
CA TRP A 185 -10.10 17.23 -24.27
C TRP A 185 -10.17 17.50 -25.77
N SER A 186 -9.28 18.36 -26.24
CA SER A 186 -9.13 18.69 -27.66
C SER A 186 -8.00 17.86 -28.26
N GLU A 187 -8.27 17.21 -29.40
CA GLU A 187 -7.29 16.39 -30.12
C GLU A 187 -6.70 17.21 -31.28
N LEU A 188 -5.44 17.65 -31.14
CA LEU A 188 -4.68 18.22 -32.27
C LEU A 188 -4.19 17.11 -33.21
N THR A 189 -3.87 15.95 -32.63
CA THR A 189 -3.51 14.70 -33.31
C THR A 189 -4.37 13.57 -32.75
N PRO A 190 -4.73 12.56 -33.56
CA PRO A 190 -5.52 11.43 -33.08
C PRO A 190 -4.73 10.66 -32.01
N LEU A 191 -5.31 10.55 -30.82
CA LEU A 191 -4.73 9.79 -29.72
C LEU A 191 -4.77 8.29 -30.00
N THR A 192 -3.73 7.59 -29.59
CA THR A 192 -3.71 6.13 -29.55
C THR A 192 -4.75 5.63 -28.53
N PRO A 193 -5.17 4.35 -28.61
CA PRO A 193 -6.05 3.76 -27.60
C PRO A 193 -5.49 3.93 -26.18
N ILE A 194 -4.17 3.76 -26.00
CA ILE A 194 -3.49 3.93 -24.71
C ILE A 194 -3.55 5.40 -24.26
N GLY A 195 -3.26 6.34 -25.15
CA GLY A 195 -3.32 7.77 -24.84
C GLY A 195 -4.72 8.23 -24.41
N LYS A 196 -5.78 7.69 -25.03
CA LYS A 196 -7.18 7.96 -24.62
C LYS A 196 -7.44 7.50 -23.19
N ILE A 197 -7.07 6.28 -22.83
CA ILE A 197 -7.25 5.77 -21.46
C ILE A 197 -6.40 6.57 -20.47
N PHE A 198 -5.20 7.00 -20.86
CA PHE A 198 -4.37 7.84 -20.00
C PHE A 198 -5.01 9.21 -19.73
N TYR A 199 -5.64 9.82 -20.73
CA TYR A 199 -6.38 11.07 -20.55
C TYR A 199 -7.62 10.88 -19.68
N GLN A 200 -8.30 9.73 -19.81
CA GLN A 200 -9.38 9.36 -18.89
C GLN A 200 -8.90 9.21 -17.44
N LEU A 201 -7.69 8.64 -17.24
CA LEU A 201 -7.07 8.54 -15.92
C LEU A 201 -6.79 9.93 -15.31
N LEU A 202 -6.33 10.89 -16.10
CA LEU A 202 -6.14 12.29 -15.66
C LEU A 202 -7.48 12.93 -15.25
N MET A 203 -8.53 12.72 -16.04
CA MET A 203 -9.88 13.20 -15.73
C MET A 203 -10.41 12.64 -14.40
N ILE A 204 -10.24 11.33 -14.18
CA ILE A 204 -10.61 10.68 -12.92
C ILE A 204 -9.78 11.23 -11.76
N GLN A 205 -8.47 11.40 -11.93
CA GLN A 205 -7.60 11.95 -10.88
C GLN A 205 -8.02 13.37 -10.44
N VAL A 206 -8.54 14.18 -11.37
CA VAL A 206 -9.02 15.54 -11.08
C VAL A 206 -10.41 15.54 -10.45
N PHE A 207 -11.38 14.83 -11.03
CA PHE A 207 -12.79 14.97 -10.65
C PHE A 207 -13.29 13.88 -9.70
N ARG A 208 -12.75 12.66 -9.77
CA ARG A 208 -13.16 11.51 -8.94
C ARG A 208 -11.93 10.78 -8.39
N PRO A 209 -11.14 11.44 -7.52
CA PRO A 209 -9.88 10.88 -7.01
C PRO A 209 -10.09 9.58 -6.22
N ASP A 210 -11.28 9.33 -5.68
CA ASP A 210 -11.67 8.06 -5.05
C ASP A 210 -11.67 6.88 -6.03
N ARG A 211 -11.89 7.11 -7.33
CA ARG A 211 -11.88 6.07 -8.37
C ARG A 211 -10.56 5.94 -9.10
N PHE A 212 -9.54 6.71 -8.70
CA PHE A 212 -8.22 6.68 -9.32
C PHE A 212 -7.60 5.28 -9.35
N LEU A 213 -7.71 4.50 -8.26
CA LEU A 213 -7.16 3.15 -8.23
C LEU A 213 -7.86 2.21 -9.22
N SER A 214 -9.18 2.32 -9.37
CA SER A 214 -9.94 1.55 -10.37
C SER A 214 -9.55 1.95 -11.79
N ALA A 215 -9.49 3.25 -12.07
CA ALA A 215 -9.05 3.77 -13.38
C ALA A 215 -7.59 3.38 -13.70
N ALA A 216 -6.70 3.37 -12.70
CA ALA A 216 -5.32 2.93 -12.85
C ALA A 216 -5.23 1.44 -13.20
N ARG A 217 -6.09 0.59 -12.59
CA ARG A 217 -6.18 -0.83 -12.96
C ARG A 217 -6.65 -1.01 -14.41
N ILE A 218 -7.66 -0.25 -14.83
CA ILE A 218 -8.13 -0.25 -16.23
C ILE A 218 -6.99 0.15 -17.16
N PHE A 219 -6.24 1.20 -16.83
CA PHE A 219 -5.10 1.65 -17.62
C PHE A 219 -4.01 0.57 -17.74
N VAL A 220 -3.62 -0.06 -16.63
CA VAL A 220 -2.66 -1.18 -16.65
C VAL A 220 -3.16 -2.34 -17.50
N SER A 221 -4.44 -2.72 -17.37
CA SER A 221 -5.04 -3.80 -18.16
C SER A 221 -5.08 -3.48 -19.66
N HIS A 222 -5.22 -2.21 -20.06
CA HIS A 222 -5.15 -1.83 -21.48
C HIS A 222 -3.72 -1.90 -22.04
N VAL A 223 -2.70 -1.69 -21.21
CA VAL A 223 -1.29 -1.72 -21.63
C VAL A 223 -0.73 -3.15 -21.67
N PHE A 224 -0.97 -3.94 -20.63
CA PHE A 224 -0.39 -5.29 -20.49
C PHE A 224 -1.39 -6.45 -20.65
N GLY A 225 -2.69 -6.16 -20.71
CA GLY A 225 -3.77 -7.15 -20.75
C GLY A 225 -4.42 -7.40 -19.38
N GLU A 226 -5.67 -7.90 -19.38
CA GLU A 226 -6.47 -8.15 -18.16
C GLU A 226 -5.84 -9.16 -17.18
N GLY A 227 -5.01 -10.06 -17.70
CA GLY A 227 -4.30 -11.07 -16.90
C GLY A 227 -3.13 -10.53 -16.07
N PHE A 228 -2.64 -9.32 -16.36
CA PHE A 228 -1.38 -8.82 -15.81
C PHE A 228 -1.44 -8.67 -14.29
N LEU A 229 -2.44 -7.94 -13.80
CA LEU A 229 -2.62 -7.68 -12.37
C LEU A 229 -3.09 -8.93 -11.62
N SER A 230 -3.98 -9.71 -12.23
CA SER A 230 -4.61 -10.88 -11.60
C SER A 230 -3.62 -12.02 -11.35
N ALA A 231 -2.52 -12.11 -12.10
CA ALA A 231 -1.48 -13.10 -11.89
C ALA A 231 -0.88 -13.08 -10.47
N ALA A 232 -0.78 -11.90 -9.84
CA ALA A 232 -0.27 -11.75 -8.47
C ALA A 232 -1.37 -11.86 -7.39
N ASP A 233 -2.64 -11.84 -7.78
CA ASP A 233 -3.79 -11.92 -6.87
C ASP A 233 -4.31 -13.37 -6.71
N GLN A 234 -3.79 -14.32 -7.51
CA GLN A 234 -4.04 -15.75 -7.32
C GLN A 234 -3.47 -16.25 -5.99
N VAL A 235 -4.09 -17.28 -5.43
CA VAL A 235 -3.60 -17.92 -4.21
C VAL A 235 -2.18 -18.41 -4.45
N LEU A 236 -1.23 -17.88 -3.67
CA LEU A 236 0.17 -18.27 -3.76
C LEU A 236 0.34 -19.77 -3.51
N ASP A 237 0.72 -20.50 -4.55
CA ASP A 237 1.21 -21.86 -4.44
C ASP A 237 2.72 -21.83 -4.20
N LEU A 238 3.11 -22.10 -2.94
CA LEU A 238 4.51 -22.03 -2.52
C LEU A 238 5.31 -23.24 -3.04
N GLY A 239 4.68 -24.39 -3.29
CA GLY A 239 5.37 -25.63 -3.63
C GLY A 239 6.25 -25.52 -4.88
N PRO A 240 5.67 -25.20 -6.06
CA PRO A 240 6.43 -25.07 -7.31
C PRO A 240 7.55 -24.04 -7.22
N ILE A 241 7.36 -22.97 -6.45
CA ILE A 241 8.34 -21.90 -6.29
C ILE A 241 9.54 -22.38 -5.46
N VAL A 242 9.27 -23.07 -4.35
CA VAL A 242 10.32 -23.62 -3.48
C VAL A 242 11.13 -24.71 -4.18
N GLU A 243 10.47 -25.55 -4.98
CA GLU A 243 11.11 -26.65 -5.68
C GLU A 243 11.91 -26.18 -6.90
N ASN A 244 11.35 -25.29 -7.72
CA ASN A 244 11.89 -24.98 -9.05
C ASN A 244 12.56 -23.61 -9.17
N GLU A 245 12.21 -22.62 -8.34
CA GLU A 245 12.72 -21.25 -8.49
C GLU A 245 13.80 -20.88 -7.46
N ILE A 246 13.69 -21.37 -6.22
CA ILE A 246 14.54 -20.92 -5.11
C ILE A 246 15.74 -21.85 -4.90
N VAL A 247 16.94 -21.28 -5.00
CA VAL A 247 18.21 -21.97 -4.70
C VAL A 247 18.44 -22.14 -3.19
N SER A 248 19.15 -23.19 -2.80
CA SER A 248 19.28 -23.64 -1.41
C SER A 248 19.95 -22.66 -0.45
N ASN A 249 20.82 -21.78 -0.96
CA ASN A 249 21.52 -20.78 -0.15
C ASN A 249 20.72 -19.46 0.02
N LYS A 250 19.53 -19.36 -0.60
CA LYS A 250 18.65 -18.20 -0.43
C LYS A 250 17.56 -18.52 0.59
N PRO A 251 17.47 -17.76 1.70
CA PRO A 251 16.39 -17.95 2.66
C PRO A 251 15.06 -17.47 2.07
N ILE A 252 14.00 -18.13 2.48
CA ILE A 252 12.62 -17.82 2.13
C ILE A 252 12.04 -16.99 3.27
N LEU A 253 11.78 -15.72 3.02
CA LEU A 253 11.31 -14.77 4.02
C LEU A 253 9.79 -14.67 3.93
N MET A 254 9.10 -15.15 4.97
CA MET A 254 7.66 -15.08 5.08
C MET A 254 7.31 -13.91 5.98
N CYS A 255 7.07 -12.78 5.33
CA CYS A 255 6.79 -11.50 5.98
C CYS A 255 5.27 -11.34 6.10
N SER A 256 4.78 -11.14 7.31
CA SER A 256 3.36 -10.92 7.57
C SER A 256 3.10 -9.55 8.19
N VAL A 257 1.89 -9.03 7.99
CA VAL A 257 1.43 -7.89 8.79
C VAL A 257 1.30 -8.31 10.27
N PRO A 258 1.45 -7.37 11.22
CA PRO A 258 1.36 -7.67 12.65
C PRO A 258 0.10 -8.47 13.01
N GLY A 259 0.26 -9.50 13.84
CA GLY A 259 -0.84 -10.37 14.26
C GLY A 259 -1.27 -11.44 13.25
N TYR A 260 -0.60 -11.57 12.10
CA TYR A 260 -0.72 -12.70 11.18
C TYR A 260 0.57 -13.52 11.18
N ASP A 261 0.48 -14.85 11.17
CA ASP A 261 1.64 -15.76 11.05
C ASP A 261 1.43 -16.72 9.87
N ALA A 262 2.40 -16.77 8.97
CA ALA A 262 2.38 -17.64 7.80
C ALA A 262 3.10 -18.98 8.02
N SER A 263 3.57 -19.26 9.24
CA SER A 263 4.40 -20.43 9.54
C SER A 263 3.67 -21.77 9.32
N SER A 264 2.35 -21.83 9.54
CA SER A 264 1.53 -23.03 9.27
C SER A 264 1.58 -23.46 7.80
N ARG A 265 1.67 -22.51 6.86
CA ARG A 265 1.73 -22.82 5.42
C ARG A 265 2.97 -23.61 5.05
N VAL A 266 4.08 -23.42 5.76
CA VAL A 266 5.32 -24.19 5.55
C VAL A 266 5.19 -25.59 6.12
N GLU A 267 4.54 -25.71 7.28
CA GLU A 267 4.29 -27.01 7.93
C GLU A 267 3.36 -27.87 7.05
N ASP A 268 2.32 -27.27 6.48
CA ASP A 268 1.42 -27.91 5.52
C ASP A 268 2.18 -28.33 4.26
N LEU A 269 2.99 -27.44 3.68
CA LEU A 269 3.78 -27.73 2.48
C LEU A 269 4.78 -28.87 2.72
N ALA A 270 5.49 -28.85 3.85
CA ALA A 270 6.42 -29.92 4.20
C ALA A 270 5.72 -31.28 4.36
N THR A 271 4.50 -31.28 4.91
CA THR A 271 3.68 -32.48 5.03
C THR A 271 3.23 -32.99 3.66
N GLN A 272 2.76 -32.10 2.77
CA GLN A 272 2.31 -32.44 1.42
C GLN A 272 3.43 -32.99 0.54
N THR A 273 4.64 -32.43 0.67
CA THR A 273 5.83 -32.81 -0.10
C THR A 273 6.65 -33.92 0.57
N ASN A 274 6.20 -34.44 1.72
CA ASN A 274 6.91 -35.42 2.56
C ASN A 274 8.36 -35.02 2.91
N GLN A 275 8.59 -33.73 3.15
CA GLN A 275 9.89 -33.18 3.51
C GLN A 275 10.09 -33.14 5.02
N GLN A 276 11.31 -33.43 5.47
CA GLN A 276 11.67 -33.33 6.90
C GLN A 276 11.86 -31.86 7.29
N LEU A 277 10.94 -31.32 8.09
CA LEU A 277 10.96 -29.95 8.58
C LEU A 277 11.34 -29.88 10.07
N ILE A 278 12.32 -29.04 10.39
CA ILE A 278 12.65 -28.67 11.78
C ILE A 278 12.13 -27.26 12.06
N SER A 279 11.17 -27.14 12.98
CA SER A 279 10.49 -25.89 13.34
C SER A 279 11.01 -25.37 14.68
N ILE A 280 11.54 -24.15 14.71
CA ILE A 280 12.19 -23.55 15.90
C ILE A 280 11.67 -22.11 16.09
N ALA A 281 11.27 -21.76 17.31
CA ALA A 281 10.91 -20.39 17.66
C ALA A 281 12.14 -19.62 18.16
N ILE A 282 12.39 -18.43 17.59
CA ILE A 282 13.46 -17.54 18.03
C ILE A 282 12.94 -16.61 19.14
N GLY A 283 13.76 -16.37 20.16
CA GLY A 283 13.41 -15.51 21.29
C GLY A 283 14.08 -15.88 22.62
N SER A 284 14.75 -17.03 22.70
CA SER A 284 15.49 -17.49 23.88
C SER A 284 16.95 -17.85 23.53
N ALA A 285 17.84 -17.85 24.53
CA ALA A 285 19.22 -18.27 24.38
C ALA A 285 19.36 -19.71 23.83
N GLU A 286 18.46 -20.60 24.26
CA GLU A 286 18.39 -21.98 23.77
C GLU A 286 17.96 -22.02 22.30
N GLY A 287 16.94 -21.24 21.92
CA GLY A 287 16.45 -21.17 20.55
C GLY A 287 17.50 -20.72 19.55
N PHE A 288 18.39 -19.79 19.92
CA PHE A 288 19.52 -19.38 19.06
C PHE A 288 20.51 -20.53 18.83
N ASN A 289 20.94 -21.22 19.89
CA ASN A 289 21.87 -22.34 19.77
C ASN A 289 21.27 -23.50 18.97
N GLN A 290 20.00 -23.81 19.22
CA GLN A 290 19.28 -24.86 18.50
C GLN A 290 19.15 -24.50 17.01
N ALA A 291 18.78 -23.26 16.68
CA ALA A 291 18.68 -22.80 15.30
C ALA A 291 20.01 -22.92 14.55
N GLU A 292 21.12 -22.47 15.16
CA GLU A 292 22.45 -22.57 14.54
C GLU A 292 22.87 -24.02 14.25
N ASN A 293 22.66 -24.91 15.23
CA ASN A 293 22.98 -26.33 15.08
C ASN A 293 22.09 -27.01 14.02
N SER A 294 20.78 -26.73 14.05
CA SER A 294 19.83 -27.29 13.10
C SER A 294 20.07 -26.79 11.68
N ILE A 295 20.41 -25.52 11.48
CA ILE A 295 20.79 -25.01 10.15
C ILE A 295 22.04 -25.73 9.65
N ALA A 296 23.09 -25.84 10.46
CA ALA A 296 24.35 -26.49 10.05
C ALA A 296 24.21 -27.99 9.79
N SER A 297 23.32 -28.70 10.51
CA SER A 297 23.02 -30.11 10.22
C SER A 297 22.15 -30.25 8.98
N SER A 298 21.10 -29.45 8.85
CA SER A 298 20.13 -29.53 7.76
C SER A 298 20.71 -29.08 6.43
N ALA A 299 21.61 -28.10 6.42
CA ALA A 299 22.32 -27.67 5.22
C ALA A 299 23.18 -28.80 4.63
N ARG A 300 23.74 -29.67 5.47
CA ARG A 300 24.50 -30.86 5.02
C ARG A 300 23.60 -32.02 4.60
N GLN A 301 22.46 -32.20 5.28
CA GLN A 301 21.54 -33.33 5.08
C GLN A 301 20.44 -33.07 4.04
N GLY A 302 20.24 -31.81 3.61
CA GLY A 302 19.16 -31.44 2.69
C GLY A 302 17.78 -31.31 3.32
N ARG A 303 17.69 -31.08 4.64
CA ARG A 303 16.41 -30.94 5.36
C ARG A 303 15.88 -29.51 5.35
N TRP A 304 14.60 -29.33 5.64
CA TRP A 304 14.02 -27.99 5.76
C TRP A 304 14.11 -27.48 7.20
N VAL A 305 14.33 -26.18 7.36
CA VAL A 305 14.32 -25.50 8.65
C VAL A 305 13.39 -24.30 8.59
N LEU A 306 12.49 -24.19 9.57
CA LEU A 306 11.60 -23.04 9.75
C LEU A 306 11.94 -22.34 11.06
N LEU A 307 12.36 -21.09 10.97
CA LEU A 307 12.56 -20.22 12.14
C LEU A 307 11.37 -19.28 12.27
N LYS A 308 10.68 -19.34 13.41
CA LYS A 308 9.53 -18.49 13.73
C LYS A 308 9.94 -17.25 14.52
N ASN A 309 9.24 -16.15 14.31
CA ASN A 309 9.37 -14.89 15.05
C ASN A 309 10.79 -14.26 14.97
N VAL A 310 11.46 -14.38 13.83
CA VAL A 310 12.87 -13.94 13.73
C VAL A 310 13.06 -12.42 13.87
N HIS A 311 12.00 -11.63 13.65
CA HIS A 311 11.98 -10.19 13.86
C HIS A 311 12.24 -9.78 15.32
N LEU A 312 12.06 -10.69 16.28
CA LEU A 312 12.37 -10.46 17.70
C LEU A 312 13.88 -10.40 17.99
N ALA A 313 14.73 -10.87 17.07
CA ALA A 313 16.18 -10.88 17.24
C ALA A 313 16.96 -10.28 16.05
N PRO A 314 16.83 -8.97 15.76
CA PRO A 314 17.49 -8.34 14.60
C PRO A 314 19.01 -8.48 14.57
N GLN A 315 19.68 -8.44 15.73
CA GLN A 315 21.14 -8.56 15.80
C GLN A 315 21.61 -9.96 15.41
N TRP A 316 20.87 -10.99 15.82
CA TRP A 316 21.19 -12.37 15.46
C TRP A 316 21.00 -12.62 13.95
N LEU A 317 20.00 -11.97 13.33
CA LEU A 317 19.78 -12.04 11.88
C LEU A 317 20.97 -11.54 11.05
N ILE A 318 21.73 -10.54 11.56
CA ILE A 318 22.96 -10.07 10.91
C ILE A 318 24.04 -11.17 10.92
N THR A 319 24.16 -11.90 12.03
CA THR A 319 25.08 -13.03 12.14
C THR A 319 24.65 -14.20 11.25
N LEU A 320 23.35 -14.49 11.20
CA LEU A 320 22.79 -15.53 10.34
C LEU A 320 23.06 -15.24 8.86
N GLU A 321 22.84 -14.00 8.42
CA GLU A 321 23.08 -13.58 7.02
C GLU A 321 24.52 -13.85 6.59
N LYS A 322 25.51 -13.42 7.38
CA LYS A 322 26.93 -13.69 7.11
C LYS A 322 27.25 -15.19 7.03
N ARG A 323 26.62 -16.01 7.87
CA ARG A 323 26.84 -17.46 7.86
C ARG A 323 26.22 -18.14 6.63
N LEU A 324 25.05 -17.71 6.19
CA LEU A 324 24.40 -18.25 4.99
C LEU A 324 25.24 -18.02 3.73
N HIS A 325 25.93 -16.88 3.64
CA HIS A 325 26.86 -16.61 2.55
C HIS A 325 28.09 -17.53 2.52
N ALA A 326 28.58 -17.96 3.69
CA ALA A 326 29.79 -18.78 3.80
C ALA A 326 29.52 -20.30 3.78
N MET A 327 28.26 -20.71 3.95
CA MET A 327 27.91 -22.11 4.17
C MET A 327 27.57 -22.83 2.84
N PRO A 328 28.24 -23.96 2.51
CA PRO A 328 27.78 -24.82 1.44
C PRO A 328 26.46 -25.51 1.84
N ALA A 329 25.48 -25.48 0.96
CA ALA A 329 24.15 -26.04 1.21
C ALA A 329 23.81 -27.13 0.18
N HIS A 330 23.24 -28.24 0.66
CA HIS A 330 22.68 -29.29 -0.19
C HIS A 330 21.55 -28.75 -1.08
N ASN A 331 21.37 -29.31 -2.29
CA ASN A 331 20.41 -28.77 -3.26
C ASN A 331 18.93 -28.80 -2.79
N GLN A 332 18.60 -29.69 -1.86
CA GLN A 332 17.26 -29.81 -1.27
C GLN A 332 17.06 -28.99 0.02
N PHE A 333 18.14 -28.41 0.57
CA PHE A 333 18.03 -27.59 1.78
C PHE A 333 17.20 -26.34 1.50
N ARG A 334 16.26 -26.04 2.40
CA ARG A 334 15.45 -24.80 2.37
C ARG A 334 15.37 -24.23 3.78
N LEU A 335 15.64 -22.93 3.89
CA LEU A 335 15.53 -22.18 5.13
C LEU A 335 14.36 -21.20 5.02
N PHE A 336 13.35 -21.39 5.85
CA PHE A 336 12.19 -20.52 5.97
C PHE A 336 12.33 -19.65 7.22
N LEU A 337 12.07 -18.34 7.08
CA LEU A 337 12.09 -17.37 8.17
C LEU A 337 10.72 -16.70 8.24
N SER A 338 9.90 -17.05 9.24
CA SER A 338 8.63 -16.37 9.53
C SER A 338 8.86 -15.13 10.40
N MET A 339 8.34 -13.99 9.96
CA MET A 339 8.50 -12.71 10.64
C MET A 339 7.37 -11.73 10.38
N GLU A 340 7.09 -10.87 11.35
CA GLU A 340 6.31 -9.66 11.11
C GLU A 340 7.15 -8.62 10.35
N ILE A 341 6.49 -7.83 9.52
CA ILE A 341 7.11 -6.71 8.79
C ILE A 341 7.58 -5.66 9.80
N HIS A 342 8.89 -5.59 10.02
CA HIS A 342 9.47 -4.72 11.04
C HIS A 342 10.69 -3.94 10.52
N PRO A 343 10.80 -2.61 10.78
CA PRO A 343 11.86 -1.77 10.20
C PRO A 343 13.28 -2.08 10.70
N LYS A 344 13.42 -2.83 11.79
CA LYS A 344 14.74 -3.29 12.29
C LYS A 344 15.28 -4.51 11.53
N LEU A 345 14.54 -5.09 10.58
CA LEU A 345 15.03 -6.21 9.79
C LEU A 345 16.27 -5.79 8.97
N PRO A 346 17.36 -6.58 8.98
CA PRO A 346 18.56 -6.23 8.21
C PRO A 346 18.30 -6.19 6.71
N SER A 347 18.66 -5.08 6.04
CA SER A 347 18.46 -4.89 4.60
C SER A 347 19.19 -5.93 3.76
N ASN A 348 20.36 -6.41 4.20
CA ASN A 348 21.13 -7.43 3.49
C ASN A 348 20.41 -8.78 3.49
N LEU A 349 19.76 -9.14 4.61
CA LEU A 349 18.95 -10.35 4.68
C LEU A 349 17.76 -10.26 3.71
N LEU A 350 17.07 -9.12 3.69
CA LEU A 350 15.95 -8.86 2.78
C LEU A 350 16.40 -8.97 1.31
N ARG A 351 17.56 -8.39 0.97
CA ARG A 351 18.14 -8.41 -0.38
C ARG A 351 18.60 -9.80 -0.83
N MET A 352 19.08 -10.62 0.11
CA MET A 352 19.55 -11.99 -0.14
C MET A 352 18.39 -12.97 -0.27
N GLY A 353 17.34 -12.81 0.54
CA GLY A 353 16.22 -13.72 0.61
C GLY A 353 15.15 -13.51 -0.46
N ARG A 354 14.31 -14.52 -0.67
CA ARG A 354 13.07 -14.40 -1.46
C ARG A 354 11.93 -14.00 -0.51
N ILE A 355 11.41 -12.79 -0.68
CA ILE A 355 10.35 -12.24 0.17
C ILE A 355 8.97 -12.65 -0.35
N PHE A 356 8.13 -13.16 0.56
CA PHE A 356 6.70 -13.35 0.38
C PHE A 356 5.95 -12.56 1.45
N VAL A 357 5.00 -11.74 1.02
CA VAL A 357 4.15 -10.95 1.90
C VAL A 357 2.80 -11.65 2.06
N TYR A 358 2.41 -11.84 3.32
CA TYR A 358 1.13 -12.40 3.68
C TYR A 358 0.28 -11.37 4.41
N GLU A 359 -0.84 -11.04 3.78
CA GLU A 359 -1.86 -10.14 4.32
C GLU A 359 -3.18 -10.91 4.44
N PRO A 360 -3.97 -10.67 5.49
CA PRO A 360 -5.33 -11.20 5.55
C PRO A 360 -6.14 -10.60 4.39
N ALA A 361 -6.85 -11.44 3.65
CA ALA A 361 -7.75 -10.96 2.61
C ALA A 361 -8.82 -10.03 3.22
N PRO A 362 -9.08 -8.86 2.61
CA PRO A 362 -10.02 -7.89 3.14
C PRO A 362 -11.46 -8.39 3.04
N GLY A 363 -12.33 -7.82 3.86
CA GLY A 363 -13.76 -8.08 3.87
C GLY A 363 -14.18 -9.11 4.92
N ILE A 364 -15.41 -8.92 5.41
CA ILE A 364 -16.08 -9.74 6.41
C ILE A 364 -16.14 -11.20 5.97
N LYS A 365 -16.48 -11.47 4.70
CA LYS A 365 -16.54 -12.85 4.17
C LYS A 365 -15.21 -13.58 4.33
N ALA A 366 -14.12 -12.98 3.88
CA ALA A 366 -12.79 -13.60 3.93
C ALA A 366 -12.35 -13.82 5.39
N ASN A 367 -12.64 -12.84 6.25
CA ASN A 367 -12.40 -12.91 7.67
C ASN A 367 -13.16 -14.07 8.35
N LEU A 368 -14.45 -14.23 8.03
CA LEU A 368 -15.28 -15.31 8.55
C LEU A 368 -14.79 -16.68 8.08
N LEU A 369 -14.49 -16.84 6.79
CA LEU A 369 -13.97 -18.11 6.24
C LEU A 369 -12.65 -18.51 6.92
N ARG A 370 -11.74 -17.55 7.13
CA ARG A 370 -10.51 -17.76 7.91
C ARG A 370 -10.81 -18.14 9.36
N THR A 371 -11.74 -17.46 10.00
CA THR A 371 -12.13 -17.77 11.39
C THR A 371 -12.71 -19.19 11.49
N PHE A 372 -13.56 -19.60 10.55
CA PHE A 372 -14.14 -20.94 10.58
C PHE A 372 -13.15 -22.02 10.17
N SER A 373 -12.11 -21.72 9.39
CA SER A 373 -11.05 -22.71 9.09
C SER A 373 -10.19 -23.01 10.31
N THR A 374 -9.99 -22.06 11.22
CA THR A 374 -9.21 -22.25 12.44
C THR A 374 -10.00 -22.90 13.58
N ILE A 375 -11.32 -22.71 13.64
CA ILE A 375 -12.19 -23.32 14.67
C ILE A 375 -12.51 -24.79 14.32
N PRO A 376 -12.12 -25.77 15.17
CA PRO A 376 -12.45 -27.18 14.93
C PRO A 376 -13.97 -27.45 14.96
N SER A 377 -14.47 -28.24 14.02
CA SER A 377 -15.90 -28.63 13.95
C SER A 377 -16.38 -29.32 15.23
N LEU A 378 -15.56 -30.19 15.82
CA LEU A 378 -15.87 -30.90 17.06
C LEU A 378 -16.13 -29.94 18.24
N ARG A 379 -15.38 -28.84 18.31
CA ARG A 379 -15.53 -27.83 19.37
C ARG A 379 -16.82 -27.04 19.18
N MET A 380 -17.05 -26.55 17.96
CA MET A 380 -18.23 -25.73 17.64
C MET A 380 -19.54 -26.50 17.68
N ASN A 381 -19.54 -27.77 17.25
CA ASN A 381 -20.71 -28.64 17.23
C ASN A 381 -20.97 -29.34 18.58
N LYS A 382 -20.18 -29.03 19.63
CA LYS A 382 -20.40 -29.56 20.99
C LYS A 382 -21.69 -28.99 21.57
N ILE A 383 -22.47 -29.86 22.20
CA ILE A 383 -23.72 -29.56 22.92
C ILE A 383 -23.50 -28.44 23.96
N PRO A 384 -24.35 -27.38 24.03
CA PRO A 384 -25.67 -27.22 23.42
C PRO A 384 -25.67 -26.61 22.01
N ASN A 385 -26.77 -26.78 21.27
CA ASN A 385 -26.91 -26.31 19.89
C ASN A 385 -26.74 -24.78 19.75
N GLU A 386 -27.05 -24.00 20.78
CA GLU A 386 -26.87 -22.54 20.80
C GLU A 386 -25.38 -22.12 20.80
N ARG A 387 -24.45 -23.03 21.17
CA ARG A 387 -22.99 -22.75 21.14
C ARG A 387 -22.54 -22.31 19.76
N SER A 388 -22.93 -23.05 18.71
CA SER A 388 -22.49 -22.79 17.35
C SER A 388 -22.99 -21.42 16.84
N ARG A 389 -24.19 -21.01 17.26
CA ARG A 389 -24.75 -19.69 16.98
C ARG A 389 -24.01 -18.56 17.70
N LEU A 390 -23.61 -18.77 18.96
CA LEU A 390 -22.76 -17.81 19.70
C LEU A 390 -21.37 -17.68 19.08
N TYR A 391 -20.79 -18.79 18.60
CA TYR A 391 -19.53 -18.78 17.87
C TYR A 391 -19.63 -17.96 16.59
N PHE A 392 -20.73 -18.12 15.85
CA PHE A 392 -20.99 -17.30 14.67
C PHE A 392 -21.12 -15.80 15.02
N LEU A 393 -21.88 -15.44 16.07
CA LEU A 393 -21.99 -14.04 16.51
C LEU A 393 -20.64 -13.45 16.91
N LEU A 394 -19.80 -14.23 17.61
CA LEU A 394 -18.46 -13.80 17.97
C LEU A 394 -17.55 -13.65 16.75
N ALA A 395 -17.59 -14.59 15.81
CA ALA A 395 -16.84 -14.51 14.55
C ALA A 395 -17.28 -13.30 13.71
N TRP A 396 -18.58 -13.04 13.63
CA TRP A 396 -19.15 -11.85 12.98
C TRP A 396 -18.68 -10.56 13.64
N PHE A 397 -18.78 -10.48 14.98
CA PHE A 397 -18.28 -9.35 15.74
C PHE A 397 -16.79 -9.10 15.48
N HIS A 398 -15.96 -10.16 15.56
CA HIS A 398 -14.52 -10.09 15.31
C HIS A 398 -14.21 -9.60 13.89
N ALA A 399 -14.93 -10.13 12.88
CA ALA A 399 -14.78 -9.70 11.50
C ALA A 399 -15.15 -8.23 11.29
N VAL A 400 -16.25 -7.76 11.90
CA VAL A 400 -16.69 -6.36 11.80
C VAL A 400 -15.68 -5.40 12.44
N ILE A 401 -15.21 -5.68 13.66
CA ILE A 401 -14.25 -4.78 14.33
C ILE A 401 -12.89 -4.76 13.61
N GLN A 402 -12.45 -5.89 13.03
CA GLN A 402 -11.23 -5.96 12.23
C GLN A 402 -11.39 -5.20 10.92
N GLU A 403 -12.49 -5.40 10.18
CA GLU A 403 -12.71 -4.68 8.91
C GLU A 403 -12.86 -3.17 9.15
N ARG A 404 -13.43 -2.75 10.28
CA ARG A 404 -13.48 -1.32 10.66
C ARG A 404 -12.10 -0.68 10.83
N LEU A 405 -11.05 -1.44 11.14
CA LEU A 405 -9.68 -0.90 11.22
C LEU A 405 -9.18 -0.36 9.87
N ARG A 406 -9.73 -0.86 8.75
CA ARG A 406 -9.42 -0.35 7.40
C ARG A 406 -9.82 1.12 7.23
N TYR A 407 -10.79 1.60 8.01
CA TYR A 407 -11.36 2.94 7.89
C TYR A 407 -10.84 3.91 8.95
N VAL A 408 -9.71 3.64 9.61
CA VAL A 408 -9.11 4.60 10.57
C VAL A 408 -8.84 5.94 9.87
N PRO A 409 -9.23 7.11 10.44
CA PRO A 409 -9.75 7.31 11.79
C PRO A 409 -11.29 7.29 11.94
N LEU A 410 -12.06 7.03 10.88
CA LEU A 410 -13.53 6.97 10.91
C LEU A 410 -14.06 5.70 11.59
N GLY A 411 -13.43 4.56 11.29
CA GLY A 411 -13.79 3.26 11.83
C GLY A 411 -13.45 3.13 13.32
N TRP A 412 -12.26 3.58 13.67
CA TRP A 412 -11.67 3.63 15.01
C TRP A 412 -10.73 4.84 15.08
N SER A 413 -10.48 5.38 16.26
CA SER A 413 -9.58 6.55 16.37
C SER A 413 -8.12 6.22 15.99
N LYS A 414 -7.70 4.96 16.15
CA LYS A 414 -6.37 4.46 15.81
C LYS A 414 -6.41 2.96 15.45
N HIS A 415 -5.30 2.45 14.95
CA HIS A 415 -5.15 1.03 14.66
C HIS A 415 -4.96 0.25 15.97
N TYR A 416 -5.98 -0.50 16.37
CA TYR A 416 -5.93 -1.47 17.46
C TYR A 416 -5.55 -2.86 16.93
N GLU A 417 -4.86 -3.65 17.74
CA GLU A 417 -4.50 -5.02 17.40
C GLU A 417 -5.53 -5.99 17.97
N PHE A 418 -6.56 -6.30 17.19
CA PHE A 418 -7.48 -7.39 17.49
C PHE A 418 -6.96 -8.66 16.82
N THR A 419 -6.53 -9.64 17.62
CA THR A 419 -5.78 -10.82 17.16
C THR A 419 -6.62 -12.10 17.24
N GLU A 420 -6.14 -13.17 16.60
CA GLU A 420 -6.75 -14.50 16.74
C GLU A 420 -6.67 -15.03 18.18
N ALA A 421 -5.69 -14.57 18.97
CA ALA A 421 -5.58 -14.92 20.39
C ALA A 421 -6.75 -14.33 21.20
N ASP A 422 -7.14 -13.09 20.91
CA ASP A 422 -8.29 -12.45 21.56
C ASP A 422 -9.60 -13.19 21.20
N LEU A 423 -9.74 -13.60 19.93
CA LEU A 423 -10.86 -14.44 19.49
C LEU A 423 -10.89 -15.80 20.20
N LYS A 424 -9.74 -16.48 20.31
CA LYS A 424 -9.65 -17.77 21.01
C LYS A 424 -10.02 -17.64 22.48
N CYS A 425 -9.52 -16.61 23.16
CA CYS A 425 -9.87 -16.30 24.55
C CYS A 425 -11.38 -16.03 24.71
N ALA A 426 -11.98 -15.32 23.74
CA ALA A 426 -13.42 -15.09 23.72
C ALA A 426 -14.23 -16.39 23.51
N LEU A 427 -13.77 -17.29 22.65
CA LEU A 427 -14.38 -18.61 22.47
C LEU A 427 -14.27 -19.46 23.73
N ASP A 428 -13.11 -19.45 24.40
CA ASP A 428 -12.90 -20.14 25.68
C ASP A 428 -13.84 -19.59 26.76
N THR A 429 -14.03 -18.27 26.80
CA THR A 429 -14.97 -17.61 27.72
C THR A 429 -16.41 -18.04 27.47
N ILE A 430 -16.84 -18.08 26.19
CA ILE A 430 -18.18 -18.58 25.82
C ILE A 430 -18.33 -20.03 26.25
N ASP A 431 -17.33 -20.88 26.02
CA ASP A 431 -17.39 -22.29 26.39
C ASP A 431 -17.57 -22.50 27.88
N ILE A 432 -16.81 -21.77 28.71
CA ILE A 432 -16.90 -21.85 30.17
C ILE A 432 -18.32 -21.48 30.64
N TRP A 433 -18.85 -20.35 30.20
CA TRP A 433 -20.19 -19.91 30.62
C TRP A 433 -21.30 -20.83 30.12
N ILE A 434 -21.20 -21.31 28.88
CA ILE A 434 -22.20 -22.21 28.31
C ILE A 434 -22.15 -23.58 28.96
N ASP A 435 -20.97 -24.16 29.21
CA ASP A 435 -20.84 -25.45 29.88
C ASP A 435 -21.39 -25.38 31.33
N LEU A 436 -21.14 -24.27 32.04
CA LEU A 436 -21.66 -24.05 33.40
C LEU A 436 -23.19 -24.05 33.46
N ILE A 437 -23.87 -23.44 32.48
CA ILE A 437 -25.33 -23.27 32.52
C ILE A 437 -26.05 -24.44 31.84
N ALA A 438 -25.48 -24.99 30.77
CA ALA A 438 -26.11 -26.08 30.01
C ALA A 438 -26.20 -27.36 30.84
N MET A 439 -25.21 -27.65 31.70
CA MET A 439 -25.16 -28.87 32.52
C MET A 439 -25.43 -30.16 31.70
N GLY A 440 -24.94 -30.20 30.46
CA GLY A 440 -25.13 -31.33 29.54
C GLY A 440 -26.47 -31.37 28.77
N ARG A 441 -27.34 -30.35 28.90
CA ARG A 441 -28.57 -30.25 28.12
C ARG A 441 -28.30 -30.00 26.65
N THR A 442 -29.15 -30.56 25.78
CA THR A 442 -29.06 -30.44 24.32
C THR A 442 -29.34 -29.04 23.80
N ASN A 443 -30.33 -28.37 24.39
CA ASN A 443 -30.72 -27.01 24.07
C ASN A 443 -30.72 -26.16 25.34
N LEU A 444 -30.31 -24.90 25.21
CA LEU A 444 -30.27 -23.93 26.28
C LEU A 444 -31.31 -22.83 26.02
N PRO A 445 -32.22 -22.55 26.97
CA PRO A 445 -33.17 -21.47 26.78
C PRO A 445 -32.44 -20.11 26.78
N ILE A 446 -32.77 -19.26 25.81
CA ILE A 446 -32.02 -18.05 25.44
C ILE A 446 -31.95 -17.03 26.58
N ASP A 447 -32.98 -16.99 27.42
CA ASP A 447 -33.08 -16.16 28.63
C ASP A 447 -32.11 -16.55 29.74
N LYS A 448 -31.63 -17.81 29.74
CA LYS A 448 -30.63 -18.28 30.71
C LYS A 448 -29.19 -18.01 30.30
N ILE A 449 -28.94 -17.55 29.07
CA ILE A 449 -27.60 -17.15 28.64
C ILE A 449 -27.21 -15.87 29.38
N PRO A 450 -25.99 -15.77 29.96
CA PRO A 450 -25.59 -14.65 30.81
C PRO A 450 -25.06 -13.52 29.92
N TRP A 451 -25.96 -12.89 29.15
CA TRP A 451 -25.62 -11.88 28.14
C TRP A 451 -24.83 -10.70 28.69
N GLU A 452 -25.16 -10.23 29.90
CA GLU A 452 -24.43 -9.13 30.55
C GLU A 452 -23.00 -9.52 30.93
N ALA A 453 -22.80 -10.73 31.47
CA ALA A 453 -21.47 -11.22 31.81
C ALA A 453 -20.61 -11.39 30.55
N LEU A 454 -21.16 -12.01 29.49
CA LEU A 454 -20.47 -12.16 28.21
C LEU A 454 -20.08 -10.81 27.61
N ARG A 455 -21.02 -9.84 27.56
CA ARG A 455 -20.71 -8.48 27.06
C ARG A 455 -19.63 -7.80 27.89
N THR A 456 -19.70 -7.90 29.22
CA THR A 456 -18.73 -7.25 30.11
C THR A 456 -17.33 -7.84 29.94
N LEU A 457 -17.21 -9.17 29.85
CA LEU A 457 -15.92 -9.84 29.64
C LEU A 457 -15.33 -9.52 28.27
N LEU A 458 -16.14 -9.59 27.21
CA LEU A 458 -15.71 -9.23 25.86
C LEU A 458 -15.29 -7.76 25.78
N SER A 459 -16.06 -6.87 26.41
CA SER A 459 -15.84 -5.43 26.40
C SER A 459 -14.64 -5.00 27.25
N GLN A 460 -14.54 -5.43 28.51
CA GLN A 460 -13.57 -4.88 29.45
C GLN A 460 -12.26 -5.67 29.48
N CYS A 461 -12.33 -7.00 29.35
CA CYS A 461 -11.18 -7.86 29.56
C CYS A 461 -10.48 -8.25 28.25
N ILE A 462 -11.24 -8.58 27.21
CA ILE A 462 -10.69 -9.15 25.98
C ILE A 462 -10.41 -8.05 24.95
N TYR A 463 -11.46 -7.50 24.33
CA TYR A 463 -11.28 -6.56 23.22
C TYR A 463 -11.00 -5.14 23.70
N GLY A 464 -11.74 -4.64 24.71
CA GLY A 464 -11.47 -3.30 25.24
C GLY A 464 -10.24 -3.20 26.13
N GLY A 465 -9.61 -4.32 26.51
CA GLY A 465 -8.28 -4.29 27.10
C GLY A 465 -7.21 -3.69 26.17
N ARG A 466 -7.48 -3.65 24.86
CA ARG A 466 -6.64 -3.01 23.84
C ARG A 466 -6.99 -1.54 23.61
N ILE A 467 -8.16 -1.10 24.06
CA ILE A 467 -8.73 0.21 23.75
C ILE A 467 -8.44 1.18 24.90
N ASP A 468 -7.80 2.30 24.58
CA ASP A 468 -7.51 3.36 25.55
C ASP A 468 -8.38 4.62 25.35
N ASN A 469 -9.04 4.77 24.19
CA ASN A 469 -9.94 5.88 23.94
C ASN A 469 -11.37 5.57 24.44
N PRO A 470 -11.96 6.39 25.33
CA PRO A 470 -13.32 6.15 25.85
C PRO A 470 -14.41 6.19 24.78
N PHE A 471 -14.23 6.94 23.68
CA PHE A 471 -15.19 6.96 22.57
C PHE A 471 -15.17 5.66 21.77
N ASP A 472 -13.98 5.10 21.55
CA ASP A 472 -13.81 3.79 20.92
C ASP A 472 -14.36 2.68 21.84
N GLN A 473 -14.18 2.78 23.16
CA GLN A 473 -14.78 1.84 24.11
C GLN A 473 -16.32 1.88 24.05
N ARG A 474 -16.90 3.07 23.91
CA ARG A 474 -18.35 3.24 23.73
C ARG A 474 -18.82 2.61 22.40
N LEU A 475 -18.05 2.75 21.33
CA LEU A 475 -18.34 2.12 20.04
C LEU A 475 -18.31 0.58 20.14
N LEU A 476 -17.27 0.02 20.77
CA LEU A 476 -17.16 -1.43 21.04
C LEU A 476 -18.38 -1.93 21.82
N ASN A 477 -18.78 -1.20 22.87
CA ASN A 477 -19.96 -1.49 23.67
C ASN A 477 -21.26 -1.46 22.85
N GLY A 478 -21.35 -0.54 21.89
CA GLY A 478 -22.49 -0.46 20.96
C GLY A 478 -22.64 -1.73 20.13
N PHE A 479 -21.55 -2.22 19.53
CA PHE A 479 -21.56 -3.48 18.78
C PHE A 479 -21.92 -4.68 19.66
N LEU A 480 -21.29 -4.81 20.82
CA LEU A 480 -21.57 -5.91 21.75
C LEU A 480 -23.01 -5.87 22.26
N SER A 481 -23.55 -4.69 22.53
CA SER A 481 -24.94 -4.56 23.00
C SER A 481 -25.96 -4.93 21.93
N LYS A 482 -25.68 -4.65 20.65
CA LYS A 482 -26.52 -5.04 19.52
C LYS A 482 -26.40 -6.53 19.19
N LEU A 483 -25.19 -7.09 19.21
CA LEU A 483 -24.92 -8.47 18.77
C LEU A 483 -25.09 -9.52 19.87
N PHE A 484 -24.89 -9.18 21.15
CA PHE A 484 -25.02 -10.10 22.29
C PHE A 484 -26.19 -9.67 23.19
N SER A 485 -27.40 -9.93 22.73
CA SER A 485 -28.66 -9.56 23.38
C SER A 485 -29.65 -10.73 23.35
N LEU A 486 -30.76 -10.61 24.08
CA LEU A 486 -31.79 -11.64 24.12
C LEU A 486 -32.39 -11.96 22.72
N THR A 487 -32.39 -10.99 21.81
CA THR A 487 -32.92 -11.17 20.44
C THR A 487 -31.89 -11.72 19.46
N SER A 488 -30.63 -11.87 19.88
CA SER A 488 -29.53 -12.27 18.99
C SER A 488 -29.60 -13.70 18.49
N LEU A 489 -30.37 -14.57 19.17
CA LEU A 489 -30.60 -15.95 18.75
C LEU A 489 -32.00 -16.14 18.15
N ASN A 490 -32.68 -15.07 17.75
CA ASN A 490 -33.92 -15.20 16.99
C ASN A 490 -33.61 -15.41 15.49
N THR A 491 -34.41 -16.21 14.80
CA THR A 491 -34.27 -16.49 13.36
C THR A 491 -34.33 -15.22 12.50
N ASP A 492 -35.10 -14.22 12.93
CA ASP A 492 -35.24 -12.93 12.23
C ASP A 492 -34.22 -11.88 12.64
N MET A 493 -33.16 -12.24 13.39
CA MET A 493 -32.15 -11.28 13.80
C MET A 493 -31.45 -10.71 12.56
N LYS A 494 -31.64 -9.40 12.34
CA LYS A 494 -31.00 -8.67 11.25
C LYS A 494 -29.59 -8.26 11.67
N LEU A 495 -28.59 -8.84 11.01
CA LEU A 495 -27.18 -8.45 11.18
C LEU A 495 -26.94 -7.08 10.54
N ILE A 496 -27.50 -6.88 9.34
CA ILE A 496 -27.37 -5.65 8.55
C ILE A 496 -28.76 -5.19 8.11
N ILE A 497 -29.00 -3.89 8.23
CA ILE A 497 -30.18 -3.20 7.74
C ILE A 497 -29.66 -2.01 6.94
N GLU A 498 -29.75 -2.07 5.62
CA GLU A 498 -29.58 -0.88 4.78
C GLU A 498 -30.94 -0.25 4.55
N GLU A 499 -31.11 0.99 5.02
CA GLU A 499 -32.26 1.82 4.67
C GLU A 499 -32.13 2.29 3.22
N GLN A 500 -33.26 2.48 2.55
CA GLN A 500 -33.35 2.74 1.11
C GLN A 500 -32.48 3.93 0.67
N ASP A 501 -31.57 3.69 -0.27
CA ASP A 501 -31.26 4.68 -1.31
C ASP A 501 -32.37 4.56 -2.36
N GLU A 502 -32.94 5.69 -2.84
CA GLU A 502 -34.04 5.76 -3.82
C GLU A 502 -33.80 4.99 -5.14
N LYS A 503 -32.59 4.44 -5.35
CA LYS A 503 -32.15 3.72 -6.55
C LYS A 503 -32.16 2.19 -6.43
N LEU A 504 -32.29 1.59 -5.25
CA LEU A 504 -32.29 0.12 -5.06
C LEU A 504 -33.71 -0.41 -4.80
N GLN A 505 -34.22 -1.27 -5.69
CA GLN A 505 -35.61 -1.73 -5.69
C GLN A 505 -36.01 -2.67 -4.52
N GLN A 506 -35.06 -3.15 -3.70
CA GLN A 506 -35.34 -3.89 -2.46
C GLN A 506 -34.28 -3.60 -1.37
N PRO A 507 -34.68 -3.50 -0.08
CA PRO A 507 -33.74 -3.30 1.02
C PRO A 507 -32.86 -4.53 1.19
N LEU A 508 -31.55 -4.34 1.25
CA LEU A 508 -30.63 -5.43 1.56
C LEU A 508 -30.68 -5.72 3.06
N VAL A 509 -31.29 -6.85 3.42
CA VAL A 509 -31.35 -7.34 4.79
C VAL A 509 -30.56 -8.64 4.87
N VAL A 510 -29.46 -8.61 5.63
CA VAL A 510 -28.70 -9.82 5.95
C VAL A 510 -29.14 -10.30 7.32
N THR A 511 -29.80 -11.45 7.37
CA THR A 511 -30.25 -12.09 8.62
C THR A 511 -29.25 -13.11 9.11
N MET A 512 -29.34 -13.43 10.41
CA MET A 512 -28.58 -14.51 11.01
C MET A 512 -28.97 -15.87 10.38
N PRO A 513 -28.01 -16.74 10.05
CA PRO A 513 -28.31 -18.10 9.61
C PRO A 513 -28.94 -18.95 10.72
N ASP A 514 -29.95 -19.75 10.36
CA ASP A 514 -30.63 -20.73 11.24
C ASP A 514 -29.84 -22.02 11.51
N GLY A 515 -28.57 -22.05 11.09
CA GLY A 515 -27.70 -23.21 11.26
C GLY A 515 -27.43 -23.54 12.73
N VAL A 516 -27.25 -24.83 13.01
CA VAL A 516 -26.80 -25.35 14.31
C VAL A 516 -25.45 -26.05 14.23
N LYS A 517 -24.94 -26.30 13.02
CA LYS A 517 -23.62 -26.92 12.77
C LYS A 517 -22.70 -25.98 11.99
N ARG A 518 -21.39 -26.10 12.22
CA ARG A 518 -20.32 -25.35 11.52
C ARG A 518 -20.51 -25.34 10.00
N GLU A 519 -20.79 -26.50 9.40
CA GLU A 519 -20.90 -26.65 7.95
C GLU A 519 -22.04 -25.80 7.36
N GLN A 520 -23.13 -25.61 8.11
CA GLN A 520 -24.27 -24.79 7.69
C GLN A 520 -23.91 -23.31 7.66
N PHE A 521 -23.13 -22.83 8.65
CA PHE A 521 -22.64 -21.46 8.66
C PHE A 521 -21.64 -21.20 7.52
N VAL A 522 -20.73 -22.13 7.26
CA VAL A 522 -19.77 -22.02 6.14
C VAL A 522 -20.52 -21.96 4.81
N THR A 523 -21.48 -22.85 4.60
CA THR A 523 -22.33 -22.84 3.40
C THR A 523 -23.07 -21.51 3.24
N TRP A 524 -23.64 -20.98 4.32
CA TRP A 524 -24.30 -19.66 4.31
C TRP A 524 -23.33 -18.54 3.93
N ILE A 525 -22.11 -18.52 4.49
CA ILE A 525 -21.09 -17.53 4.14
C ILE A 525 -20.73 -17.59 2.66
N GLU A 526 -20.57 -18.80 2.12
CA GLU A 526 -20.21 -19.00 0.71
C GLU A 526 -21.35 -18.66 -0.25
N GLN A 527 -22.60 -18.90 0.13
CA GLN A 527 -23.76 -18.65 -0.73
C GLN A 527 -24.25 -17.21 -0.62
N THR A 528 -24.51 -16.74 0.60
CA THR A 528 -25.12 -15.43 0.86
C THR A 528 -24.11 -14.29 0.66
N LEU A 529 -22.87 -14.42 1.14
CA LEU A 529 -21.90 -13.33 1.05
C LEU A 529 -21.09 -13.31 -0.25
N ARG A 530 -21.26 -14.30 -1.15
CA ARG A 530 -20.57 -14.31 -2.45
C ARG A 530 -21.14 -13.32 -3.45
N THR A 531 -22.45 -13.12 -3.44
CA THR A 531 -23.16 -12.26 -4.40
C THR A 531 -23.28 -10.82 -3.93
N LEU A 532 -23.01 -10.56 -2.65
CA LEU A 532 -23.16 -9.25 -2.03
C LEU A 532 -21.85 -8.45 -2.07
N ILE A 533 -21.93 -7.22 -2.57
CA ILE A 533 -20.85 -6.24 -2.47
C ILE A 533 -20.87 -5.70 -1.05
N GLN A 534 -19.80 -5.92 -0.30
CA GLN A 534 -19.69 -5.46 1.08
C GLN A 534 -19.50 -3.93 1.09
N GLN A 535 -20.44 -3.23 1.73
CA GLN A 535 -20.42 -1.78 1.84
C GLN A 535 -20.03 -1.33 3.26
N PRO A 536 -19.52 -0.10 3.45
CA PRO A 536 -19.19 0.42 4.78
C PRO A 536 -20.39 0.43 5.76
N SER A 537 -21.62 0.52 5.24
CA SER A 537 -22.89 0.36 5.98
C SER A 537 -22.94 -0.92 6.82
N TRP A 538 -22.35 -2.03 6.35
CA TRP A 538 -22.29 -3.31 7.06
C TRP A 538 -21.52 -3.19 8.39
N LEU A 539 -20.58 -2.24 8.41
CA LEU A 539 -19.78 -1.93 9.56
C LEU A 539 -20.44 -0.88 10.44
N GLY A 540 -21.59 -0.31 10.06
CA GLY A 540 -22.16 0.88 10.70
C GLY A 540 -21.41 2.17 10.36
N LEU A 541 -20.83 2.25 9.16
CA LEU A 541 -20.26 3.48 8.60
C LEU A 541 -21.15 4.00 7.47
N PRO A 542 -21.18 5.32 7.22
CA PRO A 542 -21.81 5.86 6.03
C PRO A 542 -21.04 5.43 4.77
N ASN A 543 -21.74 5.26 3.64
CA ASN A 543 -21.15 4.79 2.38
C ASN A 543 -20.06 5.73 1.82
N ASN A 544 -20.12 7.03 2.17
CA ASN A 544 -19.07 7.99 1.83
C ASN A 544 -17.72 7.72 2.56
N ALA A 545 -17.68 6.86 3.57
CA ALA A 545 -16.43 6.46 4.22
C ALA A 545 -15.48 5.74 3.25
N GLU A 546 -16.00 4.95 2.30
CA GLU A 546 -15.17 4.32 1.27
C GLU A 546 -14.54 5.39 0.35
N ILE A 547 -15.28 6.45 0.03
CA ILE A 547 -14.79 7.55 -0.82
C ILE A 547 -13.57 8.21 -0.17
N VAL A 548 -13.62 8.49 1.13
CA VAL A 548 -12.50 9.07 1.89
C VAL A 548 -11.30 8.13 1.94
N LEU A 549 -11.54 6.84 2.19
CA LEU A 549 -10.50 5.82 2.22
C LEU A 549 -9.79 5.71 0.86
N LEU A 550 -10.55 5.55 -0.22
CA LEU A 550 -10.00 5.39 -1.56
C LEU A 550 -9.29 6.66 -2.04
N THR A 551 -9.82 7.84 -1.73
CA THR A 551 -9.15 9.12 -2.01
C THR A 551 -7.81 9.22 -1.27
N THR A 552 -7.77 8.78 0.00
CA THR A 552 -6.54 8.77 0.79
C THR A 552 -5.51 7.82 0.19
N ARG A 553 -5.92 6.60 -0.18
CA ARG A 553 -5.07 5.63 -0.85
C ARG A 553 -4.57 6.13 -2.20
N ALA A 554 -5.42 6.75 -3.01
CA ALA A 554 -5.02 7.37 -4.28
C ALA A 554 -3.94 8.43 -4.06
N ARG A 555 -4.12 9.31 -3.06
CA ARG A 555 -3.11 10.32 -2.69
C ARG A 555 -1.79 9.69 -2.25
N GLU A 556 -1.83 8.61 -1.48
CA GLU A 556 -0.64 7.87 -1.05
C GLU A 556 0.08 7.18 -2.23
N THR A 557 -0.66 6.55 -3.14
CA THR A 557 -0.14 5.98 -4.38
C THR A 557 0.56 7.06 -5.22
N LEU A 558 -0.07 8.21 -5.44
CA LEU A 558 0.51 9.33 -6.17
C LEU A 558 1.76 9.89 -5.46
N ALA A 559 1.75 10.00 -4.13
CA ALA A 559 2.90 10.44 -3.36
C ALA A 559 4.08 9.45 -3.47
N LYS A 560 3.82 8.14 -3.47
CA LYS A 560 4.82 7.09 -3.70
C LYS A 560 5.40 7.19 -5.11
N LEU A 561 4.57 7.38 -6.13
CA LEU A 561 5.01 7.60 -7.52
C LEU A 561 5.86 8.86 -7.67
N LEU A 562 5.45 9.98 -7.05
CA LEU A 562 6.20 11.23 -7.05
C LEU A 562 7.59 11.04 -6.40
N LYS A 563 7.65 10.33 -5.27
CA LYS A 563 8.91 10.01 -4.59
C LYS A 563 9.84 9.22 -5.51
N MET A 564 9.32 8.20 -6.20
CA MET A 564 10.09 7.39 -7.15
C MET A 564 10.57 8.22 -8.35
N SER A 565 9.70 9.03 -8.95
CA SER A 565 10.04 9.86 -10.11
C SER A 565 11.19 10.81 -9.80
N SER A 566 11.18 11.47 -8.63
CA SER A 566 12.23 12.41 -8.22
C SER A 566 13.63 11.80 -8.09
N ILE A 567 13.71 10.49 -7.88
CA ILE A 567 14.99 9.77 -7.70
C ILE A 567 15.46 9.26 -9.05
N ILE A 568 14.56 8.61 -9.79
CA ILE A 568 14.87 8.07 -11.12
C ILE A 568 15.35 9.19 -12.06
N THR A 569 14.75 10.38 -12.02
CA THR A 569 15.22 11.50 -12.87
C THR A 569 16.62 11.97 -12.50
N ASN A 570 17.00 11.97 -11.22
CA ASN A 570 18.35 12.37 -10.82
C ASN A 570 19.37 11.30 -11.25
N ASP A 571 19.03 10.02 -11.12
CA ASP A 571 19.90 8.92 -11.54
C ASP A 571 20.01 8.84 -13.08
N GLU A 572 18.93 9.12 -13.82
CA GLU A 572 18.95 9.21 -15.30
C GLU A 572 19.78 10.41 -15.80
N GLU A 573 19.76 11.56 -15.13
CA GLU A 573 20.63 12.72 -15.43
C GLU A 573 22.12 12.36 -15.23
N ASP A 574 22.46 11.65 -14.14
CA ASP A 574 23.82 11.17 -13.91
C ASP A 574 24.27 10.11 -14.94
N ILE A 575 23.36 9.22 -15.39
CA ILE A 575 23.65 8.22 -16.41
C ILE A 575 23.83 8.86 -17.79
N THR A 576 22.99 9.83 -18.15
CA THR A 576 23.08 10.52 -19.45
C THR A 576 24.32 11.40 -19.56
N GLU A 577 24.73 12.09 -18.49
CA GLU A 577 26.03 12.80 -18.45
C GLU A 577 27.22 11.84 -18.61
N ASN A 578 27.18 10.67 -17.95
CA ASN A 578 28.26 9.68 -18.08
C ASN A 578 28.33 9.04 -19.47
N ILE A 579 27.19 8.74 -20.10
CA ILE A 579 27.15 8.17 -21.47
C ILE A 579 27.57 9.21 -22.52
N LEU A 580 27.19 10.47 -22.36
CA LEU A 580 27.63 11.57 -23.24
C LEU A 580 29.15 11.82 -23.11
N ASN A 581 29.71 11.66 -21.90
CA ASN A 581 31.15 11.75 -21.67
C ASN A 581 31.90 10.55 -22.26
N ASP A 582 31.35 9.33 -22.22
CA ASP A 582 31.97 8.16 -22.84
C ASP A 582 31.89 8.17 -24.38
N GLN A 583 30.86 8.78 -24.97
CA GLN A 583 30.77 8.95 -26.43
C GLN A 583 31.65 10.10 -26.97
N THR A 584 32.08 11.04 -26.11
CA THR A 584 32.93 12.18 -26.51
C THR A 584 34.43 11.96 -26.27
N THR A 585 34.85 10.79 -25.77
CA THR A 585 36.29 10.47 -25.59
C THR A 585 36.94 9.80 -26.81
N ILE A 586 36.19 9.59 -27.90
CA ILE A 586 36.72 9.10 -29.19
C ILE A 586 36.35 10.11 -30.29
N ASP A 587 36.81 11.35 -30.17
CA ASP A 587 37.34 12.15 -31.28
C ASP A 587 37.60 13.59 -30.83
N THR A 588 38.67 14.16 -31.37
CA THR A 588 39.14 15.56 -31.24
C THR A 588 39.85 15.97 -29.95
N SER A 589 41.14 15.64 -29.92
CA SER A 589 42.15 16.59 -29.46
C SER A 589 42.19 17.83 -30.36
N ILE A 590 42.48 18.99 -29.76
CA ILE A 590 42.80 20.30 -30.38
C ILE A 590 41.59 21.19 -30.74
N GLN A 591 41.13 22.01 -29.79
CA GLN A 591 41.11 23.49 -29.84
C GLN A 591 40.25 24.08 -28.73
N GLY A 592 40.82 25.04 -27.99
CA GLY A 592 40.14 25.76 -26.93
C GLY A 592 38.96 26.58 -27.44
N LYS A 593 37.84 26.53 -26.70
CA LYS A 593 36.83 27.57 -26.68
C LYS A 593 36.49 27.93 -25.23
N THR A 594 36.83 29.16 -24.89
CA THR A 594 36.36 29.93 -23.75
C THR A 594 34.87 29.72 -23.50
N ARG A 595 34.52 29.14 -22.34
CA ARG A 595 33.16 29.11 -21.80
C ARG A 595 32.69 30.54 -21.55
N SER A 596 31.51 30.88 -22.09
CA SER A 596 30.77 32.09 -21.75
C SER A 596 30.19 31.99 -20.33
N GLU A 597 30.42 33.02 -19.52
CA GLU A 597 30.10 33.11 -18.09
C GLU A 597 28.63 33.48 -17.75
N THR A 598 27.64 33.05 -18.53
CA THR A 598 26.22 33.40 -18.23
C THR A 598 25.27 32.21 -18.34
N GLY A 599 25.66 31.06 -17.79
CA GLY A 599 24.78 29.92 -17.55
C GLY A 599 24.79 29.57 -16.08
N ASP A 600 23.67 29.79 -15.40
CA ASP A 600 23.48 29.41 -14.00
C ASP A 600 23.66 27.89 -13.83
N SER A 601 24.84 27.47 -13.35
CA SER A 601 25.32 26.08 -13.28
C SER A 601 24.70 25.24 -12.16
N ARG A 602 23.59 25.71 -11.57
CA ARG A 602 22.91 25.01 -10.47
C ARG A 602 22.03 23.87 -11.00
N PRO A 603 21.96 22.72 -10.29
CA PRO A 603 21.04 21.63 -10.62
C PRO A 603 19.58 22.10 -10.68
N ALA A 604 18.77 21.47 -11.54
CA ALA A 604 17.37 21.84 -11.75
C ALA A 604 16.54 21.81 -10.46
N TRP A 605 16.74 20.80 -9.60
CA TRP A 605 16.08 20.69 -8.30
C TRP A 605 16.40 21.88 -7.38
N MET A 606 17.64 22.41 -7.41
CA MET A 606 18.08 23.51 -6.56
C MET A 606 17.45 24.83 -7.00
N LYS A 607 17.28 25.03 -8.31
CA LYS A 607 16.56 26.17 -8.89
C LYS A 607 15.08 26.14 -8.50
N GLN A 608 14.44 24.97 -8.62
CA GLN A 608 13.04 24.80 -8.24
C GLN A 608 12.83 25.02 -6.74
N LEU A 609 13.71 24.47 -5.90
CA LEU A 609 13.65 24.64 -4.45
C LEU A 609 13.84 26.11 -4.05
N HIS A 610 14.79 26.81 -4.68
CA HIS A 610 15.01 28.25 -4.47
C HIS A 610 13.75 29.05 -4.80
N ASN A 611 13.17 28.86 -5.98
CA ASN A 611 11.94 29.54 -6.39
C ASN A 611 10.77 29.26 -5.43
N SER A 612 10.64 28.02 -4.96
CA SER A 612 9.61 27.61 -4.00
C SER A 612 9.80 28.29 -2.65
N CYS A 613 11.02 28.28 -2.10
CA CYS A 613 11.34 28.93 -0.83
C CYS A 613 11.14 30.45 -0.89
N VAL A 614 11.51 31.10 -1.99
CA VAL A 614 11.26 32.53 -2.22
C VAL A 614 9.76 32.83 -2.24
N THR A 615 8.98 31.96 -2.91
CA THR A 615 7.52 32.10 -2.97
C THR A 615 6.88 31.92 -1.58
N TRP A 616 7.28 30.90 -0.84
CA TRP A 616 6.79 30.66 0.52
C TRP A 616 7.15 31.79 1.48
N LEU A 617 8.37 32.33 1.39
CA LEU A 617 8.79 33.45 2.22
C LEU A 617 7.95 34.72 1.95
N LYS A 618 7.50 34.93 0.69
CA LYS A 618 6.58 36.02 0.33
C LYS A 618 5.16 35.79 0.86
N LEU A 619 4.73 34.54 1.02
CA LEU A 619 3.40 34.20 1.53
C LEU A 619 3.31 34.32 3.06
N LEU A 620 4.42 34.15 3.77
CA LEU A 620 4.45 34.25 5.23
C LEU A 620 4.34 35.72 5.69
N PRO A 621 3.55 35.99 6.75
CA PRO A 621 3.49 37.32 7.34
C PRO A 621 4.87 37.74 7.86
N THR A 622 5.24 39.01 7.70
CA THR A 622 6.58 39.51 8.09
C THR A 622 6.76 39.54 9.61
N LYS A 623 5.72 39.93 10.36
CA LYS A 623 5.65 39.89 11.83
C LYS A 623 4.22 39.60 12.28
N VAL A 624 4.07 38.97 13.44
CA VAL A 624 2.80 38.85 14.16
C VAL A 624 2.72 39.97 15.20
N THR A 625 1.57 40.65 15.29
CA THR A 625 1.36 41.69 16.29
C THR A 625 1.36 41.07 17.69
N THR A 626 2.33 41.45 18.51
CA THR A 626 2.44 40.98 19.89
C THR A 626 1.50 41.76 20.80
N MET A 627 0.92 41.07 21.79
CA MET A 627 0.03 41.70 22.75
C MET A 627 0.83 42.44 23.84
N ARG A 628 0.35 43.63 24.23
CA ARG A 628 1.02 44.44 25.26
C ARG A 628 0.50 44.09 26.65
N ARG A 629 1.43 43.81 27.56
CA ARG A 629 1.17 43.57 28.98
C ARG A 629 0.75 44.86 29.69
N THR A 630 -0.39 44.83 30.37
CA THR A 630 -0.81 45.85 31.34
C THR A 630 -1.17 45.18 32.67
N ALA A 631 -1.15 45.93 33.78
CA ALA A 631 -1.41 45.39 35.12
C ALA A 631 -2.84 44.84 35.30
N GLU A 632 -3.78 45.32 34.47
CA GLU A 632 -5.17 44.83 34.43
C GLU A 632 -5.30 43.59 33.54
N ASN A 633 -4.69 43.59 32.35
CA ASN A 633 -4.80 42.48 31.40
C ASN A 633 -4.10 41.20 31.89
N ILE A 634 -3.02 41.30 32.66
CA ILE A 634 -2.32 40.11 33.20
C ILE A 634 -3.20 39.36 34.21
N LYS A 635 -4.19 40.02 34.83
CA LYS A 635 -5.14 39.34 35.74
C LYS A 635 -6.18 38.52 34.99
N ASP A 636 -6.40 38.78 33.70
CA ASP A 636 -7.31 38.01 32.85
C ASP A 636 -6.64 36.70 32.38
N PRO A 637 -7.18 35.51 32.74
CA PRO A 637 -6.65 34.22 32.28
C PRO A 637 -6.71 34.05 30.76
N LEU A 638 -7.68 34.64 30.06
CA LEU A 638 -7.78 34.56 28.59
C LEU A 638 -6.66 35.38 27.93
N PHE A 639 -6.38 36.58 28.44
CA PHE A 639 -5.26 37.38 27.97
C PHE A 639 -3.93 36.61 28.08
N ARG A 640 -3.68 35.96 29.24
CA ARG A 640 -2.46 35.15 29.44
C ARG A 640 -2.38 33.98 28.46
N PHE A 641 -3.50 33.33 28.17
CA PHE A 641 -3.58 32.26 27.18
C PHE A 641 -3.24 32.78 25.77
N PHE A 642 -3.94 33.82 25.30
CA PHE A 642 -3.68 34.40 23.99
C PHE A 642 -2.25 34.93 23.87
N GLU A 643 -1.70 35.49 24.96
CA GLU A 643 -0.33 36.01 24.96
C GLU A 643 0.67 34.88 24.73
N ARG A 644 0.45 33.74 25.38
CA ARG A 644 1.26 32.54 25.18
C ARG A 644 1.15 32.05 23.74
N GLU A 645 -0.05 31.92 23.18
CA GLU A 645 -0.25 31.43 21.82
C GLU A 645 0.36 32.36 20.77
N VAL A 646 0.19 33.68 20.92
CA VAL A 646 0.81 34.69 20.02
C VAL A 646 2.33 34.63 20.09
N ASN A 647 2.90 34.49 21.30
CA ASN A 647 4.34 34.37 21.47
C ASN A 647 4.89 33.06 20.89
N THR A 648 4.19 31.94 21.08
CA THR A 648 4.56 30.64 20.49
C THR A 648 4.50 30.71 18.97
N GLY A 649 3.41 31.23 18.40
CA GLY A 649 3.26 31.43 16.96
C GLY A 649 4.32 32.36 16.37
N SER A 650 4.65 33.45 17.07
CA SER A 650 5.70 34.39 16.64
C SER A 650 7.09 33.74 16.65
N LYS A 651 7.41 32.91 17.66
CA LYS A 651 8.66 32.16 17.72
C LYS A 651 8.75 31.15 16.57
N LEU A 652 7.68 30.38 16.35
CA LEU A 652 7.62 29.42 15.26
C LEU A 652 7.79 30.10 13.89
N LEU A 653 7.11 31.22 13.68
CA LEU A 653 7.24 32.01 12.46
C LEU A 653 8.68 32.50 12.25
N SER A 654 9.37 32.96 13.31
CA SER A 654 10.76 33.42 13.16
C SER A 654 11.70 32.28 12.78
N VAL A 655 11.49 31.08 13.35
CA VAL A 655 12.26 29.88 13.01
C VAL A 655 12.02 29.51 11.54
N VAL A 656 10.76 29.35 11.11
CA VAL A 656 10.43 28.99 9.72
C VAL A 656 10.98 30.01 8.72
N GLN A 657 10.85 31.32 9.01
CA GLN A 657 11.43 32.34 8.15
C GLN A 657 12.96 32.30 8.11
N SER A 658 13.61 31.99 9.24
CA SER A 658 15.07 31.82 9.29
C SER A 658 15.52 30.64 8.44
N ASP A 659 14.84 29.49 8.57
CA ASP A 659 15.15 28.28 7.83
C ASP A 659 14.98 28.48 6.32
N LEU A 660 13.89 29.14 5.89
CA LEU A 660 13.67 29.45 4.48
C LEU A 660 14.76 30.39 3.92
N ARG A 661 15.16 31.43 4.67
CA ARG A 661 16.26 32.32 4.27
C ARG A 661 17.59 31.57 4.19
N ASP A 662 17.83 30.66 5.12
CA ASP A 662 19.03 29.83 5.15
C ASP A 662 19.10 28.88 3.96
N ILE A 663 17.99 28.25 3.57
CA ILE A 663 17.92 27.43 2.36
C ILE A 663 18.14 28.26 1.10
N ILE A 664 17.54 29.45 1.00
CA ILE A 664 17.77 30.36 -0.13
C ILE A 664 19.25 30.70 -0.22
N ALA A 665 19.90 31.05 0.90
CA ALA A 665 21.32 31.34 0.95
C ALA A 665 22.19 30.12 0.60
N VAL A 666 21.76 28.92 0.97
CA VAL A 666 22.41 27.66 0.56
C VAL A 666 22.29 27.44 -0.95
N CYS A 667 21.10 27.63 -1.53
CA CYS A 667 20.86 27.48 -2.98
C CYS A 667 21.57 28.57 -3.81
N GLU A 668 21.88 29.71 -3.20
CA GLU A 668 22.69 30.79 -3.80
C GLU A 668 24.19 30.65 -3.51
N THR A 669 24.62 29.52 -2.92
CA THR A 669 26.01 29.23 -2.49
C THR A 669 26.63 30.25 -1.54
N LYS A 670 25.82 31.13 -0.93
CA LYS A 670 26.22 32.14 0.08
C LYS A 670 26.39 31.54 1.48
N LYS A 671 25.81 30.37 1.75
CA LYS A 671 25.91 29.66 3.05
C LYS A 671 26.24 28.19 2.84
N LYS A 672 27.16 27.65 3.65
CA LYS A 672 27.46 26.21 3.65
C LYS A 672 26.31 25.41 4.28
N GLN A 673 26.07 24.22 3.75
CA GLN A 673 25.05 23.30 4.25
C GLN A 673 25.47 22.69 5.59
N THR A 674 24.57 22.76 6.59
CA THR A 674 24.68 22.00 7.83
C THR A 674 23.89 20.69 7.70
N ASN A 675 24.08 19.75 8.63
CA ASN A 675 23.28 18.52 8.67
C ASN A 675 21.77 18.82 8.81
N TYR A 676 21.43 19.86 9.57
CA TYR A 676 20.05 20.34 9.70
C TYR A 676 19.48 20.83 8.36
N HIS A 677 20.23 21.69 7.63
CA HIS A 677 19.79 22.17 6.32
C HIS A 677 19.62 21.03 5.32
N ARG A 678 20.51 20.02 5.31
CA ARG A 678 20.39 18.86 4.41
C ARG A 678 19.12 18.06 4.67
N GLN A 679 18.77 17.83 5.93
CA GLN A 679 17.54 17.12 6.29
C GLN A 679 16.31 17.91 5.84
N LEU A 680 16.30 19.22 6.10
CA LEU A 680 15.18 20.09 5.77
C LEU A 680 15.00 20.24 4.25
N ILE A 681 16.10 20.36 3.48
CA ILE A 681 16.08 20.30 2.01
C ILE A 681 15.50 18.97 1.53
N SER A 682 15.93 17.84 2.10
CA SER A 682 15.40 16.52 1.73
C SER A 682 13.91 16.40 1.99
N ASP A 683 13.43 16.91 3.12
CA ASP A 683 12.02 16.86 3.49
C ASP A 683 11.16 17.77 2.59
N LEU A 684 11.65 18.98 2.27
CA LEU A 684 10.96 19.90 1.35
C LEU A 684 10.85 19.33 -0.07
N ILE A 685 11.93 18.71 -0.59
CA ILE A 685 11.90 18.05 -1.91
C ILE A 685 10.91 16.88 -1.91
N LYS A 686 10.84 16.13 -0.81
CA LYS A 686 9.91 15.00 -0.63
C LYS A 686 8.47 15.44 -0.31
N GLY A 687 8.19 16.74 -0.25
CA GLY A 687 6.87 17.27 0.13
C GLY A 687 6.44 16.92 1.55
N LYS A 688 7.39 16.63 2.45
CA LYS A 688 7.12 16.30 3.85
C LYS A 688 7.06 17.56 4.70
N THR A 689 5.98 17.73 5.46
CA THR A 689 5.83 18.77 6.48
C THR A 689 6.34 18.26 7.83
N LYS A 690 7.66 18.07 7.97
CA LYS A 690 8.29 17.89 9.29
C LYS A 690 9.02 19.17 9.68
N ILE A 691 8.36 20.01 10.48
CA ILE A 691 9.05 21.06 11.23
C ILE A 691 9.44 20.43 12.56
N ASN A 692 10.74 20.20 12.77
CA ASN A 692 11.26 19.81 14.09
C ASN A 692 11.07 20.99 15.04
N ILE A 693 9.92 21.05 15.70
CA ILE A 693 9.70 21.91 16.85
C ILE A 693 10.16 21.08 18.05
N ASN A 694 11.44 21.20 18.43
CA ASN A 694 11.79 20.81 19.80
C ASN A 694 11.07 21.80 20.74
N PRO A 695 10.26 21.33 21.69
CA PRO A 695 9.57 22.19 22.64
C PRO A 695 10.53 23.01 23.51
#